data_AF-A0A1S8NI60-F1
#
_entry.id   AF-A0A1S8NI60-F1
#
_cell.length_a   1.000
_cell.length_b   1.000
_cell.length_c   1.000
_cell.angle_alpha   90.00
_cell.angle_beta   90.00
_cell.angle_gamma   90.00
#
_symmetry.space_group_name_H-M   'P 1'
#
loop_
_entity.id
_entity.type
_entity.pdbx_description
1 polymer ?
#
loop_
_entity_poly.entity_id
_entity_poly.type
_entity_poly.pdbx_seq_one_letter_code
_entity_poly.pdbx_strand_id
1 'polypeptide(L)'
;MKKQFKYTEDVLFDNYMVSSFGEEYVHSQIPFYFDIDTYEDMVLYSEEINRISLKILKEISGNHKRVLNYFDDFPLKDKIFNLKCPISPMFWTRYDTFRDVENNIYFAEFNYDKPCGQKEIALDGKMNFKGNLNLQFIDNIIKELLKICCSYINSDEKINVGFLMDPCHYEELHHSYYFKHILKNTNINIVQVGPTNLSVKDGDVYGYSSIKLPIILRLFPTEFFYEISNIEDILECFDKGNVLLINDPRIVAIQAKGFFAYLWDLVKEDSPLLSKKDKLIIKKCIPITDILELSHYDECLKNKDKYVIKSSLGRYSQEVYIGKLYKNDDWNKKIEDIVNKSKIHIIQDLINIKQEYTYVPSSNDMNVPILAYGNFGVYLMNDKVQGFLVRWSKTFLTDDSYTWMSPLGTKDFPIFIERFDPKNRKEIWDDIVEKIEFEYDFTGSYSNINEYISLNSLIIKKSFYKEMLSISFKFCEILNKISPYIQKNMELFGPLLGIPKELYKLVSTFCTSNLCALGRIDIAVDNDGNLKIMEFNSETPAGLVEAIGVNSIVKDKLNIKYDNPNEKLRENIKESFACILEEIKRKKKVENIAVVTTWYYEDIYTSNLIMQILKEFREYNVVIGNIYDLKVMNNKLYLYGQEIHALYRHYPLDWFYYEEEMQKLIELLSCEDYLINPGYTLITQSKSLFAVVHELINKQFFSKEEEEFVLKYIPYTCLEPDDKLSHDFVVKPYLSREGGGVQLSCNDIFENLDDDVIYQNRVNIKPLYNKIYSTTKEFERYQFPVIGVYITGNKPAGIYTRMGDFVTDKNALYMPTYII
;
A
#
# COMPACT_ATOMS: atom_id res chain seq x y z
N MET A 1 -0.31 14.53 8.43
CA MET A 1 -0.68 13.53 9.46
C MET A 1 -0.46 14.15 10.83
N LYS A 2 -1.24 13.77 11.85
CA LYS A 2 -0.94 14.17 13.24
C LYS A 2 0.30 13.39 13.72
N LYS A 3 0.95 13.86 14.78
CA LYS A 3 1.86 13.03 15.59
C LYS A 3 1.15 11.73 15.93
N GLN A 4 1.76 10.60 15.61
CA GLN A 4 1.19 9.27 15.78
C GLN A 4 0.83 8.99 17.24
N PHE A 5 1.66 9.39 18.22
CA PHE A 5 1.35 9.22 19.64
C PHE A 5 0.09 9.96 20.06
N LYS A 6 0.02 11.25 19.72
CA LYS A 6 -1.17 12.06 19.99
C LYS A 6 -2.41 11.50 19.32
N TYR A 7 -2.26 10.97 18.10
CA TYR A 7 -3.35 10.29 17.42
C TYR A 7 -3.78 9.02 18.16
N THR A 8 -2.84 8.20 18.63
CA THR A 8 -3.14 7.02 19.46
C THR A 8 -3.86 7.41 20.76
N GLU A 9 -3.43 8.48 21.44
CA GLU A 9 -4.13 9.01 22.62
C GLU A 9 -5.58 9.41 22.29
N ASP A 10 -5.79 10.21 21.23
CA ASP A 10 -7.14 10.59 20.75
C ASP A 10 -7.99 9.33 20.45
N VAL A 11 -7.40 8.28 19.89
CA VAL A 11 -8.07 7.01 19.59
C VAL A 11 -8.49 6.28 20.87
N LEU A 12 -7.60 6.17 21.85
CA LEU A 12 -7.88 5.47 23.11
C LEU A 12 -8.93 6.20 23.95
N PHE A 13 -8.79 7.52 24.11
CA PHE A 13 -9.63 8.30 25.02
C PHE A 13 -10.94 8.77 24.38
N ASP A 14 -10.92 9.29 23.14
CA ASP A 14 -12.10 9.89 22.53
C ASP A 14 -12.97 8.88 21.77
N ASN A 15 -12.46 7.68 21.49
CA ASN A 15 -13.16 6.65 20.70
C ASN A 15 -13.42 5.34 21.45
N TYR A 16 -13.24 5.34 22.79
CA TYR A 16 -13.54 4.19 23.66
C TYR A 16 -12.79 2.91 23.25
N MET A 17 -11.61 3.05 22.62
CA MET A 17 -10.79 1.92 22.20
C MET A 17 -10.09 1.28 23.41
N VAL A 18 -9.88 -0.03 23.34
CA VAL A 18 -9.11 -0.75 24.36
C VAL A 18 -7.65 -0.72 23.97
N SER A 19 -6.78 -0.50 24.95
CA SER A 19 -5.33 -0.48 24.75
C SER A 19 -4.83 -1.88 24.37
N SER A 20 -4.03 -1.95 23.31
CA SER A 20 -3.11 -3.07 23.07
C SER A 20 -1.88 -2.96 24.00
N PHE A 21 -0.93 -3.89 23.92
CA PHE A 21 0.27 -3.87 24.78
C PHE A 21 1.19 -2.65 24.56
N GLY A 22 1.02 -1.94 23.45
CA GLY A 22 1.81 -0.77 23.07
C GLY A 22 1.07 0.09 22.04
N GLU A 23 1.53 1.33 21.90
CA GLU A 23 0.93 2.33 20.99
C GLU A 23 1.15 1.96 19.52
N GLU A 24 2.19 1.17 19.22
CA GLU A 24 2.45 0.56 17.91
C GLU A 24 1.40 -0.48 17.48
N TYR A 25 0.53 -0.90 18.39
CA TYR A 25 -0.51 -1.92 18.17
C TYR A 25 -1.92 -1.34 18.25
N VAL A 26 -2.10 -0.05 17.96
CA VAL A 26 -3.42 0.60 18.02
C VAL A 26 -3.94 0.86 16.60
N HIS A 27 -3.51 1.96 15.97
CA HIS A 27 -4.09 2.37 14.69
C HIS A 27 -3.13 3.22 13.85
N SER A 28 -2.85 2.78 12.63
CA SER A 28 -2.12 3.56 11.63
C SER A 28 -3.01 4.67 11.07
N GLN A 29 -2.43 5.83 10.75
CA GLN A 29 -3.16 6.90 10.06
C GLN A 29 -3.18 6.72 8.53
N ILE A 30 -2.43 5.76 7.98
CA ILE A 30 -2.26 5.60 6.54
C ILE A 30 -3.31 4.61 6.01
N PRO A 31 -4.19 5.02 5.07
CA PRO A 31 -5.21 4.12 4.53
C PRO A 31 -4.63 2.95 3.74
N PHE A 32 -5.24 1.79 3.86
CA PHE A 32 -5.06 0.69 2.93
C PHE A 32 -6.18 0.72 1.88
N TYR A 33 -5.81 0.62 0.61
CA TYR A 33 -6.74 0.70 -0.51
C TYR A 33 -6.90 -0.65 -1.20
N PHE A 34 -8.13 -1.15 -1.26
CA PHE A 34 -8.51 -2.24 -2.15
C PHE A 34 -8.58 -1.74 -3.60
N ASP A 35 -8.20 -2.62 -4.53
CA ASP A 35 -8.69 -2.50 -5.91
C ASP A 35 -10.21 -2.72 -5.95
N ILE A 36 -10.86 -2.14 -6.96
CA ILE A 36 -12.33 -2.12 -7.06
C ILE A 36 -12.88 -3.53 -7.16
N ASP A 37 -12.28 -4.38 -7.99
CA ASP A 37 -12.75 -5.75 -8.23
C ASP A 37 -12.73 -6.58 -6.93
N THR A 38 -11.65 -6.49 -6.16
CA THR A 38 -11.54 -7.16 -4.86
C THR A 38 -12.62 -6.69 -3.89
N TYR A 39 -12.87 -5.37 -3.82
CA TYR A 39 -13.92 -4.83 -2.97
C TYR A 39 -15.32 -5.30 -3.41
N GLU A 40 -15.62 -5.29 -4.71
CA GLU A 40 -16.89 -5.73 -5.24
C GLU A 40 -17.14 -7.22 -4.96
N ASP A 41 -16.11 -8.07 -5.10
CA ASP A 41 -16.17 -9.49 -4.74
C ASP A 41 -16.41 -9.69 -3.23
N MET A 42 -15.72 -8.93 -2.37
CA MET A 42 -15.95 -8.98 -0.92
C MET A 42 -17.39 -8.60 -0.58
N VAL A 43 -17.95 -7.56 -1.20
CA VAL A 43 -19.35 -7.16 -1.00
C VAL A 43 -20.30 -8.25 -1.49
N LEU A 44 -20.16 -8.69 -2.74
CA LEU A 44 -21.03 -9.67 -3.37
C LEU A 44 -21.07 -10.99 -2.58
N TYR A 45 -19.91 -11.55 -2.26
CA TYR A 45 -19.82 -12.82 -1.55
C TYR A 45 -20.40 -12.70 -0.15
N SER A 46 -20.15 -11.60 0.55
CA SER A 46 -20.65 -11.40 1.92
C SER A 46 -22.18 -11.31 1.93
N GLU A 47 -22.78 -10.52 1.04
CA GLU A 47 -24.23 -10.39 0.96
C GLU A 47 -24.93 -11.69 0.54
N GLU A 48 -24.36 -12.42 -0.43
CA GLU A 48 -24.93 -13.69 -0.89
C GLU A 48 -24.79 -14.80 0.16
N ILE A 49 -23.65 -14.91 0.84
CA ILE A 49 -23.47 -15.85 1.94
C ILE A 49 -24.37 -15.51 3.12
N ASN A 50 -24.56 -14.23 3.45
CA ASN A 50 -25.49 -13.83 4.48
C ASN A 50 -26.94 -14.21 4.11
N ARG A 51 -27.35 -13.97 2.85
CA ARG A 51 -28.65 -14.40 2.34
C ARG A 51 -28.84 -15.92 2.47
N ILE A 52 -27.84 -16.71 2.09
CA ILE A 52 -27.87 -18.18 2.20
C ILE A 52 -27.99 -18.59 3.68
N SER A 53 -27.16 -18.02 4.54
CA SER A 53 -27.12 -18.31 5.98
C SER A 53 -28.45 -18.01 6.67
N LEU A 54 -29.04 -16.84 6.40
CA LEU A 54 -30.32 -16.45 6.97
C LEU A 54 -31.50 -17.27 6.44
N LYS A 55 -31.45 -17.73 5.17
CA LYS A 55 -32.44 -18.66 4.62
C LYS A 55 -32.39 -20.00 5.36
N ILE A 56 -31.19 -20.54 5.55
CA ILE A 56 -30.97 -21.79 6.28
C ILE A 56 -31.47 -21.67 7.72
N LEU A 57 -31.14 -20.56 8.40
CA LEU A 57 -31.58 -20.28 9.76
C LEU A 57 -33.12 -20.25 9.88
N LYS A 58 -33.82 -19.62 8.93
CA LYS A 58 -35.29 -19.58 8.93
C LYS A 58 -35.94 -20.95 8.77
N GLU A 59 -35.26 -21.89 8.12
CA GLU A 59 -35.71 -23.26 7.88
C GLU A 59 -35.03 -24.30 8.80
N ILE A 60 -34.39 -23.84 9.89
CA ILE A 60 -33.56 -24.68 10.76
C ILE A 60 -34.34 -25.79 11.49
N SER A 61 -35.63 -25.58 11.76
CA SER A 61 -36.48 -26.63 12.35
C SER A 61 -37.12 -27.55 11.30
N GLY A 62 -36.93 -27.27 10.01
CA GLY A 62 -37.51 -27.97 8.87
C GLY A 62 -36.45 -28.66 8.01
N ASN A 63 -36.37 -28.28 6.72
CA ASN A 63 -35.47 -28.90 5.74
C ASN A 63 -33.99 -28.85 6.14
N HIS A 64 -33.60 -27.86 6.94
CA HIS A 64 -32.22 -27.65 7.36
C HIS A 64 -31.91 -28.17 8.78
N LYS A 65 -32.80 -28.96 9.40
CA LYS A 65 -32.59 -29.51 10.77
C LYS A 65 -31.27 -30.26 10.96
N ARG A 66 -30.73 -30.85 9.88
CA ARG A 66 -29.43 -31.54 9.89
C ARG A 66 -28.28 -30.64 10.36
N VAL A 67 -28.35 -29.32 10.18
CA VAL A 67 -27.28 -28.37 10.59
C VAL A 67 -27.00 -28.42 12.10
N LEU A 68 -27.98 -28.81 12.93
CA LEU A 68 -27.83 -28.89 14.39
C LEU A 68 -26.81 -29.96 14.85
N ASN A 69 -26.42 -30.86 13.94
CA ASN A 69 -25.44 -31.91 14.17
C ASN A 69 -24.00 -31.46 13.86
N TYR A 70 -23.79 -30.25 13.34
CA TYR A 70 -22.48 -29.76 12.89
C TYR A 70 -21.77 -28.89 13.94
N PHE A 71 -22.33 -28.77 15.14
CA PHE A 71 -21.71 -28.05 16.23
C PHE A 71 -22.05 -28.70 17.56
N ASP A 72 -21.15 -28.48 18.53
CA ASP A 72 -21.21 -29.11 19.84
C ASP A 72 -22.56 -28.86 20.54
N ASP A 73 -22.89 -29.76 21.47
CA ASP A 73 -23.98 -29.51 22.40
C ASP A 73 -23.58 -28.43 23.42
N PHE A 74 -24.55 -27.66 23.91
CA PHE A 74 -24.34 -26.63 24.91
C PHE A 74 -25.60 -26.44 25.78
N PRO A 75 -25.45 -25.89 27.00
CA PRO A 75 -26.60 -25.70 27.89
C PRO A 75 -27.73 -24.90 27.23
N LEU A 76 -28.96 -25.40 27.32
CA LEU A 76 -30.17 -24.82 26.71
C LEU A 76 -30.28 -24.94 25.17
N LYS A 77 -29.39 -25.66 24.47
CA LYS A 77 -29.49 -25.91 23.00
C LYS A 77 -30.89 -26.33 22.58
N ASP A 78 -31.44 -27.37 23.21
CA ASP A 78 -32.79 -27.85 22.91
C ASP A 78 -33.86 -26.79 23.16
N LYS A 79 -33.77 -26.02 24.26
CA LYS A 79 -34.75 -24.97 24.58
C LYS A 79 -34.74 -23.88 23.51
N ILE A 80 -33.54 -23.43 23.10
CA ILE A 80 -33.34 -22.37 22.11
C ILE A 80 -33.84 -22.79 20.73
N PHE A 81 -33.48 -23.98 20.24
CA PHE A 81 -33.91 -24.43 18.91
C PHE A 81 -35.37 -24.91 18.86
N ASN A 82 -36.03 -25.05 20.01
CA ASN A 82 -37.46 -25.35 20.09
C ASN A 82 -38.37 -24.12 20.21
N LEU A 83 -37.81 -22.91 20.35
CA LEU A 83 -38.56 -21.65 20.35
C LEU A 83 -39.49 -21.56 19.12
N LYS A 84 -40.74 -21.15 19.34
CA LYS A 84 -41.80 -21.00 18.34
C LYS A 84 -41.93 -19.59 17.80
N CYS A 85 -41.39 -18.59 18.49
CA CYS A 85 -41.36 -17.22 17.98
C CYS A 85 -40.59 -17.13 16.64
N PRO A 86 -40.96 -16.18 15.76
CA PRO A 86 -40.19 -15.90 14.54
C PRO A 86 -38.73 -15.55 14.87
N ILE A 87 -37.82 -15.79 13.92
CA ILE A 87 -36.42 -15.35 14.03
C ILE A 87 -36.38 -13.83 14.14
N SER A 88 -35.71 -13.30 15.16
CA SER A 88 -35.53 -11.85 15.31
C SER A 88 -34.82 -11.23 14.10
N PRO A 89 -35.05 -9.93 13.81
CA PRO A 89 -34.27 -9.21 12.83
C PRO A 89 -32.76 -9.32 13.12
N MET A 90 -31.97 -9.57 12.07
CA MET A 90 -30.52 -9.54 12.16
C MET A 90 -30.05 -8.09 12.11
N PHE A 91 -29.62 -7.55 13.26
CA PHE A 91 -29.15 -6.17 13.32
C PHE A 91 -27.76 -6.05 12.73
N TRP A 92 -26.86 -6.98 13.07
CA TRP A 92 -25.48 -6.96 12.59
C TRP A 92 -24.86 -8.34 12.45
N THR A 93 -23.79 -8.42 11.66
CA THR A 93 -22.83 -9.54 11.67
C THR A 93 -21.51 -9.07 11.08
N ARG A 94 -20.43 -9.76 11.40
CA ARG A 94 -19.09 -9.53 10.83
C ARG A 94 -18.51 -10.83 10.30
N TYR A 95 -18.04 -10.82 9.07
CA TYR A 95 -17.31 -11.95 8.49
C TYR A 95 -15.82 -11.67 8.48
N ASP A 96 -15.05 -12.59 9.06
CA ASP A 96 -13.59 -12.54 9.03
C ASP A 96 -13.14 -13.11 7.68
N THR A 97 -12.54 -12.24 6.88
CA THR A 97 -12.31 -12.43 5.46
C THR A 97 -10.83 -12.31 5.16
N PHE A 98 -10.30 -13.23 4.36
CA PHE A 98 -8.92 -13.24 3.91
C PHE A 98 -8.84 -13.19 2.39
N ARG A 99 -7.77 -12.56 1.93
CA ARG A 99 -7.36 -12.56 0.52
C ARG A 99 -6.20 -13.52 0.36
N ASP A 100 -6.31 -14.47 -0.57
CA ASP A 100 -5.20 -15.37 -0.87
C ASP A 100 -4.18 -14.73 -1.84
N VAL A 101 -3.08 -15.44 -2.11
CA VAL A 101 -2.02 -15.00 -3.04
C VAL A 101 -2.50 -14.80 -4.48
N GLU A 102 -3.61 -15.42 -4.88
CA GLU A 102 -4.26 -15.26 -6.19
C GLU A 102 -5.31 -14.15 -6.18
N ASN A 103 -5.47 -13.44 -5.06
CA ASN A 103 -6.47 -12.42 -4.79
C ASN A 103 -7.92 -12.93 -4.67
N ASN A 104 -8.13 -14.24 -4.53
CA ASN A 104 -9.43 -14.80 -4.20
C ASN A 104 -9.83 -14.44 -2.76
N ILE A 105 -11.14 -14.31 -2.53
CA ILE A 105 -11.71 -13.91 -1.25
C ILE A 105 -12.31 -15.13 -0.54
N TYR A 106 -11.85 -15.40 0.68
CA TYR A 106 -12.34 -16.49 1.49
C TYR A 106 -12.79 -16.03 2.88
N PHE A 107 -13.89 -16.59 3.35
CA PHE A 107 -14.33 -16.43 4.73
C PHE A 107 -13.68 -17.49 5.62
N ALA A 108 -13.16 -17.08 6.77
CA ALA A 108 -12.58 -18.00 7.75
C ALA A 108 -13.50 -18.23 8.96
N GLU A 109 -14.35 -17.27 9.27
CA GLU A 109 -15.27 -17.29 10.42
C GLU A 109 -16.41 -16.28 10.24
N PHE A 110 -17.60 -16.62 10.73
CA PHE A 110 -18.74 -15.71 10.83
C PHE A 110 -18.97 -15.34 12.29
N ASN A 111 -19.09 -14.05 12.58
CA ASN A 111 -19.37 -13.53 13.93
C ASN A 111 -20.77 -12.92 13.95
N TYR A 112 -21.72 -13.59 14.59
CA TYR A 112 -23.12 -13.15 14.70
C TYR A 112 -23.48 -12.70 16.12
N ASP A 113 -23.01 -13.43 17.14
CA ASP A 113 -23.28 -13.15 18.55
C ASP A 113 -22.50 -11.93 19.06
N LYS A 114 -21.21 -11.87 18.70
CA LYS A 114 -20.28 -10.82 19.14
C LYS A 114 -19.45 -10.26 17.98
N PRO A 115 -20.07 -9.62 16.97
CA PRO A 115 -19.33 -8.91 15.94
C PRO A 115 -18.81 -7.59 16.52
N CYS A 116 -17.64 -7.60 17.18
CA CYS A 116 -16.94 -6.36 17.58
C CYS A 116 -16.22 -5.70 16.38
N GLY A 117 -15.69 -4.48 16.56
CA GLY A 117 -14.98 -3.70 15.52
C GLY A 117 -15.65 -2.37 15.14
N GLN A 118 -16.81 -2.04 15.71
CA GLN A 118 -17.65 -0.91 15.31
C GLN A 118 -16.99 0.44 15.65
N LYS A 119 -16.26 0.51 16.77
CA LYS A 119 -15.58 1.74 17.19
C LYS A 119 -14.47 2.10 16.20
N GLU A 120 -13.83 1.07 15.65
CA GLU A 120 -12.72 1.18 14.71
C GLU A 120 -13.21 1.55 13.32
N ILE A 121 -14.27 0.90 12.85
CA ILE A 121 -14.97 1.30 11.62
C ILE A 121 -15.46 2.75 11.73
N ALA A 122 -15.97 3.15 12.89
CA ALA A 122 -16.44 4.52 13.13
C ALA A 122 -15.32 5.56 13.16
N LEU A 123 -14.16 5.21 13.73
CA LEU A 123 -12.97 6.03 13.72
C LEU A 123 -12.48 6.25 12.29
N ASP A 124 -12.41 5.18 11.49
CA ASP A 124 -12.08 5.25 10.07
C ASP A 124 -13.08 6.12 9.30
N GLY A 125 -14.39 5.93 9.54
CA GLY A 125 -15.44 6.73 8.90
C GLY A 125 -15.36 8.25 9.16
N LYS A 126 -14.65 8.69 10.21
CA LYS A 126 -14.38 10.11 10.48
C LYS A 126 -13.21 10.68 9.67
N MET A 127 -12.40 9.83 9.05
CA MET A 127 -11.22 10.27 8.30
C MET A 127 -11.59 10.80 6.91
N ASN A 128 -10.96 11.92 6.55
CA ASN A 128 -11.19 12.57 5.27
C ASN A 128 -10.17 12.09 4.21
N PHE A 129 -10.51 11.01 3.50
CA PHE A 129 -9.77 10.58 2.32
C PHE A 129 -10.74 10.04 1.24
N LYS A 130 -10.30 10.10 -0.02
CA LYS A 130 -11.12 9.68 -1.16
C LYS A 130 -11.30 8.16 -1.17
N GLY A 131 -12.55 7.71 -1.28
CA GLY A 131 -12.88 6.29 -1.35
C GLY A 131 -13.00 5.59 0.00
N ASN A 132 -13.07 6.33 1.11
CA ASN A 132 -13.30 5.79 2.44
C ASN A 132 -14.59 4.94 2.48
N LEU A 133 -14.44 3.67 2.87
CA LEU A 133 -15.52 2.68 2.86
C LEU A 133 -16.52 2.84 4.02
N ASN A 134 -16.15 3.60 5.05
CA ASN A 134 -16.82 3.61 6.34
C ASN A 134 -17.54 4.92 6.65
N LEU A 135 -17.59 5.87 5.70
CA LEU A 135 -18.14 7.22 5.87
C LEU A 135 -19.57 7.24 6.45
N GLN A 136 -20.43 6.29 6.06
CA GLN A 136 -21.84 6.26 6.48
C GLN A 136 -22.13 5.23 7.59
N PHE A 137 -21.10 4.55 8.10
CA PHE A 137 -21.29 3.38 8.96
C PHE A 137 -22.10 3.67 10.22
N ILE A 138 -21.77 4.76 10.94
CA ILE A 138 -22.45 5.10 12.20
C ILE A 138 -23.87 5.57 11.99
N ASP A 139 -24.12 6.37 10.95
CA ASP A 139 -25.47 6.80 10.60
C ASP A 139 -26.35 5.58 10.27
N ASN A 140 -25.79 4.58 9.58
CA ASN A 140 -26.48 3.34 9.25
C ASN A 140 -26.73 2.46 10.49
N ILE A 141 -25.78 2.37 11.43
CA ILE A 141 -25.98 1.70 12.74
C ILE A 141 -27.16 2.32 13.48
N ILE A 142 -27.16 3.64 13.64
CA ILE A 142 -28.18 4.37 14.40
C ILE A 142 -29.54 4.19 13.74
N LYS A 143 -29.61 4.39 12.41
CA LYS A 143 -30.84 4.28 11.64
C LYS A 143 -31.44 2.87 11.71
N GLU A 144 -30.63 1.82 11.56
CA GLU A 144 -31.15 0.46 11.56
C GLU A 144 -31.62 0.03 12.95
N LEU A 145 -30.89 0.40 14.02
CA LEU A 145 -31.33 0.09 15.38
C LEU A 145 -32.64 0.82 15.72
N LEU A 146 -32.76 2.09 15.34
CA LEU A 146 -34.01 2.85 15.50
C LEU A 146 -35.17 2.21 14.75
N LYS A 147 -34.95 1.79 13.51
CA LYS A 147 -35.95 1.10 12.69
C LYS A 147 -36.43 -0.18 13.37
N ILE A 148 -35.51 -1.02 13.87
CA ILE A 148 -35.87 -2.25 14.59
C ILE A 148 -36.66 -1.91 15.85
N CYS A 149 -36.18 -0.97 16.67
CA CYS A 149 -36.82 -0.61 17.93
C CYS A 149 -38.23 -0.04 17.73
N CYS A 150 -38.40 0.91 16.80
CA CYS A 150 -39.71 1.52 16.51
C CYS A 150 -40.68 0.54 15.84
N SER A 151 -40.18 -0.47 15.12
CA SER A 151 -41.04 -1.52 14.57
C SER A 151 -41.62 -2.46 15.62
N TYR A 152 -40.90 -2.62 16.75
CA TYR A 152 -41.32 -3.47 17.87
C TYR A 152 -42.13 -2.68 18.91
N ILE A 153 -41.76 -1.43 19.17
CA ILE A 153 -42.44 -0.55 20.11
C ILE A 153 -42.95 0.68 19.37
N ASN A 154 -44.26 0.75 19.20
CA ASN A 154 -44.93 1.91 18.62
C ASN A 154 -45.25 2.93 19.73
N SER A 155 -44.24 3.69 20.17
CA SER A 155 -44.39 4.73 21.19
C SER A 155 -43.47 5.92 20.91
N ASP A 156 -43.95 7.12 21.22
CA ASP A 156 -43.16 8.37 21.21
C ASP A 156 -42.29 8.52 22.48
N GLU A 157 -42.43 7.61 23.45
CA GLU A 157 -41.63 7.60 24.68
C GLU A 157 -40.22 7.02 24.47
N LYS A 158 -39.33 7.26 25.44
CA LYS A 158 -37.99 6.66 25.43
C LYS A 158 -38.08 5.13 25.54
N ILE A 159 -37.44 4.44 24.61
CA ILE A 159 -37.34 2.99 24.57
C ILE A 159 -36.10 2.55 25.35
N ASN A 160 -36.29 1.81 26.44
CA ASN A 160 -35.17 1.18 27.14
C ASN A 160 -34.71 -0.06 26.36
N VAL A 161 -33.45 -0.04 25.92
CA VAL A 161 -32.80 -1.19 25.27
C VAL A 161 -31.72 -1.71 26.20
N GLY A 162 -31.88 -2.96 26.66
CA GLY A 162 -30.87 -3.66 27.43
C GLY A 162 -29.68 -4.01 26.54
N PHE A 163 -28.50 -3.45 26.79
CA PHE A 163 -27.27 -3.86 26.12
C PHE A 163 -26.63 -4.97 26.93
N LEU A 164 -26.90 -6.22 26.55
CA LEU A 164 -26.41 -7.41 27.25
C LEU A 164 -24.97 -7.69 26.86
N MET A 165 -24.09 -7.69 27.85
CA MET A 165 -22.64 -7.80 27.72
C MET A 165 -22.03 -8.52 28.92
N ASP A 166 -20.79 -8.98 28.83
CA ASP A 166 -19.98 -9.42 29.94
C ASP A 166 -19.18 -8.23 30.53
N PRO A 167 -19.48 -7.82 31.78
CA PRO A 167 -18.78 -6.70 32.42
C PRO A 167 -17.30 -6.97 32.72
N CYS A 168 -16.86 -8.23 32.71
CA CYS A 168 -15.47 -8.60 32.91
C CYS A 168 -14.62 -8.45 31.65
N HIS A 169 -15.24 -8.27 30.48
CA HIS A 169 -14.54 -8.05 29.21
C HIS A 169 -14.56 -6.56 28.84
N TYR A 170 -13.40 -5.89 28.99
CA TYR A 170 -13.23 -4.46 28.75
C TYR A 170 -13.79 -3.98 27.40
N GLU A 171 -13.58 -4.77 26.34
CA GLU A 171 -14.05 -4.43 25.00
C GLU A 171 -15.58 -4.25 24.95
N GLU A 172 -16.33 -5.18 25.55
CA GLU A 172 -17.80 -5.14 25.57
C GLU A 172 -18.32 -4.02 26.46
N LEU A 173 -17.64 -3.75 27.58
CA LEU A 173 -17.98 -2.63 28.46
C LEU A 173 -17.84 -1.29 27.77
N HIS A 174 -16.68 -1.04 27.16
CA HIS A 174 -16.45 0.18 26.40
C HIS A 174 -17.42 0.33 25.23
N HIS A 175 -17.75 -0.78 24.55
CA HIS A 175 -18.73 -0.81 23.48
C HIS A 175 -20.12 -0.35 23.93
N SER A 176 -20.55 -0.80 25.11
CA SER A 176 -21.85 -0.40 25.67
C SER A 176 -21.92 1.11 25.97
N TYR A 177 -20.83 1.71 26.46
CA TYR A 177 -20.73 3.16 26.64
C TYR A 177 -20.71 3.91 25.32
N TYR A 178 -20.03 3.37 24.31
CA TYR A 178 -20.02 3.92 22.97
C TYR A 178 -21.43 3.96 22.36
N PHE A 179 -22.20 2.88 22.47
CA PHE A 179 -23.60 2.84 21.99
C PHE A 179 -24.49 3.85 22.70
N LYS A 180 -24.32 3.98 24.02
CA LYS A 180 -24.99 5.01 24.81
C LYS A 180 -24.62 6.43 24.35
N HIS A 181 -23.36 6.65 23.98
CA HIS A 181 -22.90 7.94 23.45
C HIS A 181 -23.53 8.27 22.10
N ILE A 182 -23.45 7.36 21.12
CA ILE A 182 -23.91 7.65 19.74
C ILE A 182 -25.44 7.77 19.65
N LEU A 183 -26.17 7.12 20.58
CA LEU A 183 -27.65 7.15 20.62
C LEU A 183 -28.22 8.24 21.54
N LYS A 184 -27.38 9.07 22.19
CA LYS A 184 -27.82 10.05 23.21
C LYS A 184 -28.90 11.04 22.75
N ASN A 185 -28.94 11.32 21.44
CA ASN A 185 -29.88 12.26 20.81
C ASN A 185 -31.09 11.55 20.17
N THR A 186 -31.29 10.27 20.44
CA THR A 186 -32.40 9.47 19.91
C THR A 186 -33.43 9.16 21.00
N ASN A 187 -34.55 8.53 20.64
CA ASN A 187 -35.52 8.00 21.62
C ASN A 187 -35.06 6.67 22.25
N ILE A 188 -33.89 6.12 21.90
CA ILE A 188 -33.34 4.91 22.51
C ILE A 188 -32.53 5.29 23.76
N ASN A 189 -32.83 4.65 24.88
CA ASN A 189 -32.04 4.68 26.10
C ASN A 189 -31.30 3.34 26.27
N ILE A 190 -29.98 3.37 26.13
CA ILE A 190 -29.14 2.19 26.37
C ILE A 190 -28.98 1.95 27.88
N VAL A 191 -29.46 0.80 28.32
CA VAL A 191 -29.34 0.28 29.69
C VAL A 191 -28.32 -0.85 29.67
N GLN A 192 -27.13 -0.59 30.20
CA GLN A 192 -26.04 -1.57 30.24
C GLN A 192 -26.43 -2.67 31.24
N VAL A 193 -26.40 -3.94 30.84
CA VAL A 193 -26.78 -5.06 31.72
C VAL A 193 -25.81 -6.22 31.56
N GLY A 194 -25.31 -6.72 32.70
CA GLY A 194 -24.56 -7.97 32.75
C GLY A 194 -25.46 -9.19 32.94
N PRO A 195 -24.88 -10.41 32.92
CA PRO A 195 -25.64 -11.66 33.07
C PRO A 195 -26.43 -11.73 34.39
N THR A 196 -25.96 -11.08 35.45
CA THR A 196 -26.61 -11.08 36.77
C THR A 196 -27.56 -9.91 37.01
N ASN A 197 -27.77 -9.03 36.01
CA ASN A 197 -28.59 -7.82 36.17
C ASN A 197 -30.01 -7.96 35.59
N LEU A 198 -30.34 -9.12 35.02
CA LEU A 198 -31.65 -9.38 34.42
C LEU A 198 -32.57 -10.14 35.38
N SER A 199 -33.86 -9.86 35.30
CA SER A 199 -34.92 -10.49 36.08
C SER A 199 -36.23 -10.48 35.30
N VAL A 200 -37.16 -11.37 35.63
CA VAL A 200 -38.50 -11.42 35.02
C VAL A 200 -39.56 -11.20 36.09
N LYS A 201 -40.52 -10.32 35.82
CA LYS A 201 -41.67 -10.01 36.70
C LYS A 201 -42.92 -9.85 35.85
N ASP A 202 -44.00 -10.53 36.22
CA ASP A 202 -45.30 -10.45 35.53
C ASP A 202 -45.22 -10.67 34.00
N GLY A 203 -44.27 -11.50 33.55
CA GLY A 203 -44.04 -11.80 32.13
C GLY A 203 -43.24 -10.75 31.36
N ASP A 204 -42.75 -9.71 32.02
CA ASP A 204 -41.88 -8.67 31.46
C ASP A 204 -40.44 -8.81 31.97
N VAL A 205 -39.47 -8.43 31.14
CA VAL A 205 -38.04 -8.46 31.48
C VAL A 205 -37.59 -7.12 32.06
N TYR A 206 -36.79 -7.15 33.13
CA TYR A 206 -36.29 -5.97 33.82
C TYR A 206 -34.77 -6.02 34.05
N GLY A 207 -34.11 -4.91 33.79
CA GLY A 207 -32.74 -4.63 34.21
C GLY A 207 -32.71 -4.04 35.62
N TYR A 208 -31.77 -4.48 36.44
CA TYR A 208 -31.60 -4.06 37.85
C TYR A 208 -32.91 -4.14 38.65
N SER A 209 -33.75 -5.15 38.35
CA SER A 209 -35.06 -5.39 38.98
C SER A 209 -36.11 -4.25 38.87
N SER A 210 -35.80 -3.14 38.18
CA SER A 210 -36.61 -1.91 38.23
C SER A 210 -36.82 -1.24 36.87
N ILE A 211 -35.94 -1.46 35.89
CA ILE A 211 -36.02 -0.84 34.57
C ILE A 211 -36.60 -1.85 33.60
N LYS A 212 -37.82 -1.63 33.10
CA LYS A 212 -38.43 -2.52 32.09
C LYS A 212 -37.61 -2.48 30.79
N LEU A 213 -37.25 -3.64 30.27
CA LEU A 213 -36.45 -3.85 29.06
C LEU A 213 -37.29 -4.58 28.01
N PRO A 214 -38.06 -3.86 27.19
CA PRO A 214 -38.82 -4.47 26.09
C PRO A 214 -37.93 -5.00 24.96
N ILE A 215 -36.68 -4.54 24.86
CA ILE A 215 -35.70 -4.96 23.86
C ILE A 215 -34.37 -5.22 24.56
N ILE A 216 -33.70 -6.30 24.16
CA ILE A 216 -32.32 -6.58 24.53
C ILE A 216 -31.49 -6.68 23.24
N LEU A 217 -30.51 -5.79 23.11
CA LEU A 217 -29.44 -5.91 22.13
C LEU A 217 -28.37 -6.84 22.70
N ARG A 218 -28.23 -8.02 22.10
CA ARG A 218 -27.34 -9.05 22.59
C ARG A 218 -25.95 -8.91 21.98
N LEU A 219 -24.96 -8.71 22.85
CA LEU A 219 -23.53 -8.87 22.61
C LEU A 219 -22.96 -9.91 23.58
N PHE A 220 -23.66 -11.03 23.76
CA PHE A 220 -23.31 -12.09 24.70
C PHE A 220 -23.57 -13.45 24.05
N PRO A 221 -22.60 -14.38 24.02
CA PRO A 221 -22.76 -15.54 23.13
C PRO A 221 -23.69 -16.61 23.67
N THR A 222 -24.35 -17.29 22.75
CA THR A 222 -25.49 -18.16 23.06
C THR A 222 -25.08 -19.34 23.95
N GLU A 223 -23.90 -19.91 23.72
CA GLU A 223 -23.42 -21.10 24.42
C GLU A 223 -23.16 -20.88 25.92
N PHE A 224 -23.13 -19.62 26.37
CA PHE A 224 -22.97 -19.22 27.78
C PHE A 224 -24.25 -18.67 28.41
N PHE A 225 -25.41 -18.83 27.76
CA PHE A 225 -26.68 -18.34 28.27
C PHE A 225 -27.03 -18.84 29.68
N TYR A 226 -26.52 -20.02 30.08
CA TYR A 226 -26.68 -20.56 31.42
C TYR A 226 -26.10 -19.68 32.53
N GLU A 227 -25.22 -18.72 32.21
CA GLU A 227 -24.65 -17.77 33.17
C GLU A 227 -25.59 -16.58 33.46
N ILE A 228 -26.62 -16.38 32.62
CA ILE A 228 -27.58 -15.29 32.75
C ILE A 228 -28.67 -15.64 33.77
N SER A 229 -28.85 -14.79 34.78
CA SER A 229 -29.93 -14.90 35.74
C SER A 229 -31.30 -14.89 35.06
N ASN A 230 -32.18 -15.81 35.47
CA ASN A 230 -33.54 -15.94 34.92
C ASN A 230 -33.60 -16.21 33.41
N ILE A 231 -32.52 -16.71 32.78
CA ILE A 231 -32.49 -16.92 31.33
C ILE A 231 -33.63 -17.79 30.81
N GLU A 232 -34.02 -18.80 31.56
CA GLU A 232 -35.12 -19.68 31.20
C GLU A 232 -36.46 -18.95 31.10
N ASP A 233 -36.73 -18.03 32.03
CA ASP A 233 -37.92 -17.17 32.05
C ASP A 233 -37.84 -16.12 30.94
N ILE A 234 -36.65 -15.57 30.68
CA ILE A 234 -36.40 -14.58 29.62
C ILE A 234 -36.65 -15.21 28.24
N LEU A 235 -36.19 -16.45 28.02
CA LEU A 235 -36.46 -17.19 26.80
C LEU A 235 -37.95 -17.48 26.62
N GLU A 236 -38.70 -17.72 27.70
CA GLU A 236 -40.15 -17.87 27.65
C GLU A 236 -40.85 -16.54 27.30
N CYS A 237 -40.42 -15.42 27.90
CA CYS A 237 -40.87 -14.08 27.53
C CYS A 237 -40.58 -13.77 26.05
N PHE A 238 -39.40 -14.15 25.55
CA PHE A 238 -39.01 -13.98 24.15
C PHE A 238 -39.90 -14.83 23.24
N ASP A 239 -40.16 -16.10 23.61
CA ASP A 239 -41.02 -16.99 22.84
C ASP A 239 -42.47 -16.49 22.74
N LYS A 240 -42.96 -15.85 23.82
CA LYS A 240 -44.29 -15.22 23.89
C LYS A 240 -44.36 -13.85 23.21
N GLY A 241 -43.24 -13.26 22.82
CA GLY A 241 -43.19 -11.93 22.21
C GLY A 241 -43.32 -10.77 23.20
N ASN A 242 -42.98 -10.98 24.47
CA ASN A 242 -42.99 -9.93 25.51
C ASN A 242 -41.68 -9.13 25.54
N VAL A 243 -40.58 -9.70 25.05
CA VAL A 243 -39.28 -9.04 24.88
C VAL A 243 -38.74 -9.37 23.49
N LEU A 244 -38.06 -8.42 22.84
CA LEU A 244 -37.30 -8.68 21.61
C LEU A 244 -35.83 -8.93 21.96
N LEU A 245 -35.30 -10.11 21.62
CA LEU A 245 -33.86 -10.37 21.64
C LEU A 245 -33.29 -10.10 20.25
N ILE A 246 -32.61 -8.97 20.07
CA ILE A 246 -31.88 -8.66 18.83
C ILE A 246 -30.63 -9.54 18.77
N ASN A 247 -30.34 -10.08 17.59
CA ASN A 247 -29.42 -11.20 17.35
C ASN A 247 -29.93 -12.46 18.06
N ASP A 248 -30.93 -13.07 17.46
CA ASP A 248 -31.62 -14.26 17.95
C ASP A 248 -30.64 -15.34 18.47
N PRO A 249 -30.88 -15.99 19.62
CA PRO A 249 -29.97 -17.02 20.13
C PRO A 249 -29.77 -18.19 19.15
N ARG A 250 -30.73 -18.48 18.27
CA ARG A 250 -30.64 -19.55 17.26
C ARG A 250 -29.55 -19.29 16.21
N ILE A 251 -29.03 -18.06 16.07
CA ILE A 251 -27.98 -17.72 15.09
C ILE A 251 -26.67 -18.47 15.36
N VAL A 252 -26.46 -18.98 16.57
CA VAL A 252 -25.27 -19.80 16.92
C VAL A 252 -25.06 -20.97 15.94
N ALA A 253 -26.14 -21.51 15.36
CA ALA A 253 -26.06 -22.58 14.36
C ALA A 253 -25.37 -22.17 13.05
N ILE A 254 -25.52 -20.91 12.64
CA ILE A 254 -24.88 -20.36 11.42
C ILE A 254 -23.58 -19.61 11.74
N GLN A 255 -23.29 -19.36 13.02
CA GLN A 255 -22.00 -18.87 13.51
C GLN A 255 -20.96 -19.98 13.66
N ALA A 256 -21.39 -21.16 14.10
CA ALA A 256 -20.49 -22.27 14.38
C ALA A 256 -19.64 -22.63 13.16
N LYS A 257 -18.36 -22.94 13.39
CA LYS A 257 -17.41 -23.21 12.30
C LYS A 257 -17.80 -24.45 11.48
N GLY A 258 -18.50 -25.40 12.09
CA GLY A 258 -19.08 -26.55 11.38
C GLY A 258 -20.21 -26.23 10.40
N PHE A 259 -20.76 -25.01 10.44
CA PHE A 259 -21.68 -24.55 9.41
C PHE A 259 -21.05 -24.58 8.01
N PHE A 260 -19.74 -24.36 7.90
CA PHE A 260 -19.04 -24.45 6.62
C PHE A 260 -19.03 -25.88 6.08
N ALA A 261 -18.81 -26.87 6.94
CA ALA A 261 -18.92 -28.28 6.57
C ALA A 261 -20.35 -28.62 6.09
N TYR A 262 -21.37 -28.10 6.78
CA TYR A 262 -22.75 -28.28 6.35
C TYR A 262 -23.03 -27.70 4.94
N LEU A 263 -22.51 -26.50 4.66
CA LEU A 263 -22.61 -25.89 3.33
C LEU A 263 -21.92 -26.76 2.27
N TRP A 264 -20.72 -27.28 2.57
CA TRP A 264 -19.98 -28.16 1.67
C TRP A 264 -20.66 -29.50 1.43
N ASP A 265 -21.28 -30.10 2.45
CA ASP A 265 -22.06 -31.34 2.28
C ASP A 265 -23.23 -31.12 1.32
N LEU A 266 -23.98 -30.02 1.47
CA LEU A 266 -25.05 -29.70 0.53
C LEU A 266 -24.54 -29.47 -0.90
N VAL A 267 -23.32 -28.93 -1.06
CA VAL A 267 -22.67 -28.75 -2.36
C VAL A 267 -22.21 -30.10 -2.95
N LYS A 268 -21.58 -30.96 -2.15
CA LYS A 268 -21.05 -32.28 -2.55
C LYS A 268 -22.17 -33.25 -2.89
N GLU A 269 -23.27 -33.22 -2.16
CA GLU A 269 -24.48 -34.01 -2.40
C GLU A 269 -25.33 -33.50 -3.58
N ASP A 270 -24.95 -32.38 -4.19
CA ASP A 270 -25.75 -31.63 -5.17
C ASP A 270 -27.19 -31.35 -4.68
N SER A 271 -27.36 -31.07 -3.37
CA SER A 271 -28.66 -30.97 -2.70
C SER A 271 -29.59 -29.94 -3.36
N PRO A 272 -30.90 -30.22 -3.50
CA PRO A 272 -31.88 -29.27 -4.05
C PRO A 272 -32.19 -28.10 -3.11
N LEU A 273 -31.71 -28.14 -1.85
CA LEU A 273 -31.90 -27.06 -0.87
C LEU A 273 -31.10 -25.79 -1.22
N LEU A 274 -30.03 -25.97 -2.01
CA LEU A 274 -29.22 -24.89 -2.57
C LEU A 274 -29.47 -24.75 -4.07
N SER A 275 -29.65 -23.53 -4.53
CA SER A 275 -29.69 -23.24 -5.97
C SER A 275 -28.32 -23.45 -6.61
N LYS A 276 -28.28 -23.52 -7.96
CA LYS A 276 -27.02 -23.56 -8.70
C LYS A 276 -26.13 -22.34 -8.41
N LYS A 277 -26.73 -21.16 -8.23
CA LYS A 277 -26.02 -19.93 -7.86
C LYS A 277 -25.41 -20.06 -6.46
N ASP A 278 -26.18 -20.56 -5.48
CA ASP A 278 -25.69 -20.73 -4.10
C ASP A 278 -24.47 -21.64 -4.05
N LYS A 279 -24.54 -22.79 -4.74
CA LYS A 279 -23.43 -23.75 -4.83
C LYS A 279 -22.18 -23.13 -5.46
N LEU A 280 -22.34 -22.28 -6.47
CA LEU A 280 -21.21 -21.60 -7.12
C LEU A 280 -20.57 -20.56 -6.18
N ILE A 281 -21.38 -19.77 -5.47
CA ILE A 281 -20.88 -18.79 -4.51
C ILE A 281 -20.11 -19.48 -3.38
N ILE A 282 -20.68 -20.53 -2.78
CA ILE A 282 -20.02 -21.30 -1.70
C ILE A 282 -18.65 -21.81 -2.16
N LYS A 283 -18.56 -22.42 -3.36
CA LYS A 283 -17.29 -22.92 -3.91
C LYS A 283 -16.23 -21.84 -4.11
N LYS A 284 -16.63 -20.58 -4.31
CA LYS A 284 -15.71 -19.47 -4.56
C LYS A 284 -15.16 -18.85 -3.28
N CYS A 285 -15.93 -18.84 -2.18
CA CYS A 285 -15.60 -18.03 -1.01
C CYS A 285 -15.59 -18.77 0.34
N ILE A 286 -15.99 -20.05 0.38
CA ILE A 286 -15.87 -20.88 1.58
C ILE A 286 -14.75 -21.89 1.33
N PRO A 287 -13.65 -21.89 2.11
CA PRO A 287 -12.62 -22.92 1.97
C PRO A 287 -13.22 -24.31 2.17
N ILE A 288 -12.72 -25.32 1.46
CA ILE A 288 -13.20 -26.71 1.60
C ILE A 288 -13.13 -27.08 3.07
N THR A 289 -14.26 -27.50 3.63
CA THR A 289 -14.40 -27.77 5.06
C THR A 289 -15.24 -29.04 5.24
N ASP A 290 -14.81 -29.90 6.16
CA ASP A 290 -15.49 -31.12 6.58
C ASP A 290 -15.48 -31.23 8.11
N ILE A 291 -16.37 -32.07 8.67
CA ILE A 291 -16.26 -32.49 10.07
C ILE A 291 -15.05 -33.42 10.19
N LEU A 292 -14.18 -33.18 11.16
CA LEU A 292 -13.01 -34.01 11.39
C LEU A 292 -13.44 -35.34 12.02
N GLU A 293 -13.24 -36.41 11.26
CA GLU A 293 -13.52 -37.80 11.67
C GLU A 293 -12.26 -38.68 11.60
N LEU A 294 -12.30 -39.86 12.21
CA LEU A 294 -11.22 -40.87 12.14
C LEU A 294 -10.78 -41.20 10.72
N SER A 295 -11.71 -41.18 9.76
CA SER A 295 -11.44 -41.42 8.34
C SER A 295 -10.45 -40.42 7.73
N HIS A 296 -10.35 -39.21 8.29
CA HIS A 296 -9.46 -38.15 7.82
C HIS A 296 -8.07 -38.23 8.45
N TYR A 297 -7.85 -39.11 9.44
CA TYR A 297 -6.62 -39.15 10.23
C TYR A 297 -5.36 -39.27 9.37
N ASP A 298 -5.28 -40.30 8.52
CA ASP A 298 -4.09 -40.55 7.69
C ASP A 298 -3.82 -39.41 6.69
N GLU A 299 -4.89 -38.82 6.14
CA GLU A 299 -4.79 -37.71 5.21
C GLU A 299 -4.28 -36.44 5.89
N CYS A 300 -4.79 -36.13 7.09
CA CYS A 300 -4.34 -35.02 7.94
C CYS A 300 -2.86 -35.11 8.26
N LEU A 301 -2.35 -36.31 8.56
CA LEU A 301 -0.94 -36.49 8.88
C LEU A 301 -0.05 -36.33 7.64
N LYS A 302 -0.47 -36.91 6.51
CA LYS A 302 0.29 -36.87 5.26
C LYS A 302 0.37 -35.45 4.66
N ASN A 303 -0.70 -34.67 4.77
CA ASN A 303 -0.83 -33.37 4.13
C ASN A 303 -0.98 -32.23 5.14
N LYS A 304 -0.24 -32.26 6.27
CA LYS A 304 -0.43 -31.31 7.38
C LYS A 304 -0.46 -29.84 6.95
N ASP A 305 0.39 -29.45 6.00
CA ASP A 305 0.54 -28.05 5.59
C ASP A 305 -0.68 -27.52 4.83
N LYS A 306 -1.56 -28.41 4.35
CA LYS A 306 -2.81 -28.07 3.67
C LYS A 306 -3.93 -27.73 4.65
N TYR A 307 -3.86 -28.15 5.90
CA TYR A 307 -5.03 -28.15 6.78
C TYR A 307 -4.92 -27.19 7.97
N VAL A 308 -6.07 -26.61 8.32
CA VAL A 308 -6.35 -25.99 9.61
C VAL A 308 -7.47 -26.77 10.29
N ILE A 309 -7.25 -27.14 11.55
CA ILE A 309 -8.27 -27.76 12.41
C ILE A 309 -8.82 -26.70 13.36
N LYS A 310 -10.15 -26.62 13.48
CA LYS A 310 -10.82 -25.67 14.37
C LYS A 310 -11.91 -26.37 15.15
N SER A 311 -12.07 -26.05 16.43
CA SER A 311 -13.26 -26.45 17.19
C SER A 311 -14.54 -25.85 16.57
N SER A 312 -15.66 -26.58 16.60
CA SER A 312 -16.95 -26.10 16.06
C SER A 312 -17.46 -24.85 16.78
N LEU A 313 -17.35 -24.85 18.12
CA LEU A 313 -17.58 -23.73 19.02
C LEU A 313 -16.26 -23.39 19.74
N GLY A 314 -15.74 -22.19 19.54
CA GLY A 314 -14.46 -21.74 20.11
C GLY A 314 -14.25 -20.25 19.86
N ARG A 315 -13.45 -19.59 20.71
CA ARG A 315 -13.27 -18.12 20.71
C ARG A 315 -11.80 -17.71 20.69
N TYR A 316 -11.50 -16.49 20.23
CA TYR A 316 -10.18 -15.84 20.31
C TYR A 316 -9.02 -16.74 19.84
N SER A 317 -9.18 -17.38 18.69
CA SER A 317 -8.18 -18.33 18.13
C SER A 317 -7.86 -19.54 19.04
N GLN A 318 -8.60 -19.76 20.12
CA GLN A 318 -8.47 -20.95 20.95
C GLN A 318 -8.93 -22.17 20.16
N GLU A 319 -8.16 -23.26 20.28
CA GLU A 319 -8.39 -24.51 19.53
C GLU A 319 -8.40 -24.34 17.99
N VAL A 320 -7.56 -23.43 17.50
CA VAL A 320 -7.21 -23.31 16.07
C VAL A 320 -5.79 -23.84 15.86
N TYR A 321 -5.67 -24.89 15.06
CA TYR A 321 -4.41 -25.60 14.82
C TYR A 321 -4.08 -25.57 13.34
N ILE A 322 -3.03 -24.85 12.96
CA ILE A 322 -2.59 -24.73 11.57
C ILE A 322 -1.42 -25.70 11.34
N GLY A 323 -1.62 -26.74 10.55
CA GLY A 323 -0.61 -27.81 10.41
C GLY A 323 0.73 -27.32 9.86
N LYS A 324 0.71 -26.27 9.03
CA LYS A 324 1.92 -25.58 8.52
C LYS A 324 2.82 -25.01 9.62
N LEU A 325 2.26 -24.67 10.78
CA LEU A 325 3.01 -24.11 11.92
C LEU A 325 3.53 -25.18 12.90
N TYR A 326 3.14 -26.45 12.71
CA TYR A 326 3.53 -27.56 13.59
C TYR A 326 4.68 -28.38 13.00
N LYS A 327 5.52 -28.95 13.88
CA LYS A 327 6.39 -30.08 13.52
C LYS A 327 5.55 -31.34 13.37
N ASN A 328 6.01 -32.30 12.57
CA ASN A 328 5.27 -33.53 12.27
C ASN A 328 4.84 -34.29 13.54
N ASP A 329 5.75 -34.52 14.49
CA ASP A 329 5.43 -35.28 15.70
C ASP A 329 4.40 -34.56 16.60
N ASP A 330 4.49 -33.24 16.70
CA ASP A 330 3.56 -32.42 17.47
C ASP A 330 2.18 -32.37 16.82
N TRP A 331 2.13 -32.30 15.48
CA TRP A 331 0.89 -32.39 14.71
C TRP A 331 0.21 -33.75 14.89
N ASN A 332 0.97 -34.85 14.76
CA ASN A 332 0.43 -36.19 14.89
C ASN A 332 -0.22 -36.41 16.26
N LYS A 333 0.48 -36.05 17.34
CA LYS A 333 -0.07 -36.10 18.70
C LYS A 333 -1.32 -35.23 18.84
N LYS A 334 -1.29 -34.02 18.28
CA LYS A 334 -2.43 -33.09 18.36
C LYS A 334 -3.66 -33.66 17.65
N ILE A 335 -3.50 -34.23 16.46
CA ILE A 335 -4.61 -34.83 15.71
C ILE A 335 -5.13 -36.08 16.42
N GLU A 336 -4.25 -36.94 16.95
CA GLU A 336 -4.64 -38.10 17.74
C GLU A 336 -5.44 -37.69 18.99
N ASP A 337 -5.00 -36.66 19.71
CA ASP A 337 -5.73 -36.11 20.86
C ASP A 337 -7.11 -35.57 20.46
N ILE A 338 -7.23 -34.90 19.31
CA ILE A 338 -8.48 -34.27 18.87
C ILE A 338 -9.49 -35.31 18.40
N VAL A 339 -9.06 -36.26 17.57
CA VAL A 339 -9.95 -37.28 16.99
C VAL A 339 -10.49 -38.23 18.07
N ASN A 340 -9.76 -38.41 19.17
CA ASN A 340 -10.21 -39.20 20.32
C ASN A 340 -11.11 -38.42 21.30
N LYS A 341 -11.31 -37.11 21.13
CA LYS A 341 -12.25 -36.31 21.94
C LYS A 341 -13.66 -36.42 21.39
N SER A 342 -14.65 -36.25 22.28
CA SER A 342 -16.06 -36.17 21.90
C SER A 342 -16.49 -34.83 21.29
N LYS A 343 -15.59 -33.84 21.24
CA LYS A 343 -15.89 -32.47 20.78
C LYS A 343 -15.74 -32.38 19.26
N ILE A 344 -16.71 -31.76 18.60
CA ILE A 344 -16.75 -31.58 17.16
C ILE A 344 -15.68 -30.57 16.74
N HIS A 345 -14.80 -31.02 15.85
CA HIS A 345 -13.83 -30.19 15.16
C HIS A 345 -14.08 -30.24 13.66
N ILE A 346 -13.70 -29.19 12.95
CA ILE A 346 -13.64 -29.18 11.49
C ILE A 346 -12.21 -29.35 11.01
N ILE A 347 -12.07 -29.99 9.85
CA ILE A 347 -10.88 -29.92 9.00
C ILE A 347 -11.20 -28.97 7.85
N GLN A 348 -10.32 -28.01 7.60
CA GLN A 348 -10.51 -26.99 6.57
C GLN A 348 -9.23 -26.78 5.78
N ASP A 349 -9.36 -26.56 4.48
CA ASP A 349 -8.25 -26.15 3.61
C ASP A 349 -7.68 -24.81 4.10
N LEU A 350 -6.37 -24.77 4.29
CA LEU A 350 -5.63 -23.59 4.71
C LEU A 350 -5.68 -22.55 3.60
N ILE A 351 -6.24 -21.39 3.91
CA ILE A 351 -6.18 -20.23 3.01
C ILE A 351 -4.72 -19.78 2.96
N ASN A 352 -4.12 -19.73 1.75
CA ASN A 352 -2.77 -19.21 1.59
C ASN A 352 -2.80 -17.68 1.59
N ILE A 353 -2.96 -17.09 2.79
CA ILE A 353 -3.18 -15.66 2.98
C ILE A 353 -2.02 -14.87 2.38
N LYS A 354 -2.35 -13.87 1.56
CA LYS A 354 -1.39 -12.93 1.00
C LYS A 354 -0.92 -11.97 2.07
N GLN A 355 0.39 -11.78 2.18
CA GLN A 355 0.94 -10.66 2.92
C GLN A 355 0.73 -9.39 2.09
N GLU A 356 0.19 -8.35 2.71
CA GLU A 356 -0.02 -7.05 2.10
C GLU A 356 1.01 -6.06 2.67
N TYR A 357 1.41 -5.09 1.85
CA TYR A 357 2.25 -4.00 2.32
C TYR A 357 1.36 -2.94 2.99
N THR A 358 1.62 -2.67 4.25
CA THR A 358 0.88 -1.74 5.09
C THR A 358 1.86 -0.95 5.96
N TYR A 359 1.35 -0.13 6.87
CA TYR A 359 2.15 0.66 7.78
C TYR A 359 1.76 0.36 9.23
N VAL A 360 2.75 0.02 10.04
CA VAL A 360 2.60 -0.16 11.48
C VAL A 360 3.01 1.14 12.17
N PRO A 361 2.24 1.64 13.15
CA PRO A 361 2.73 2.73 13.98
C PRO A 361 4.02 2.30 14.70
N SER A 362 4.93 3.24 15.01
CA SER A 362 6.15 2.94 15.76
C SER A 362 6.32 3.87 16.95
N SER A 363 7.19 3.49 17.86
CA SER A 363 7.61 4.28 19.03
C SER A 363 8.36 5.57 18.65
N ASN A 364 8.68 5.79 17.37
CA ASN A 364 9.38 6.97 16.89
C ASN A 364 8.41 7.97 16.24
N ASP A 365 7.13 7.94 16.66
CA ASP A 365 6.05 8.83 16.20
C ASP A 365 5.80 8.78 14.67
N MET A 366 6.07 7.63 14.05
CA MET A 366 5.92 7.43 12.60
C MET A 366 5.18 6.15 12.24
N ASN A 367 4.82 6.02 10.96
CA ASN A 367 4.17 4.84 10.40
C ASN A 367 5.17 4.09 9.53
N VAL A 368 5.75 3.02 10.07
CA VAL A 368 6.82 2.25 9.43
C VAL A 368 6.21 1.24 8.46
N PRO A 369 6.68 1.20 7.21
CA PRO A 369 6.22 0.20 6.27
C PRO A 369 6.57 -1.25 6.69
N ILE A 370 5.66 -2.19 6.47
CA ILE A 370 5.88 -3.61 6.76
C ILE A 370 4.97 -4.52 5.91
N LEU A 371 5.40 -5.77 5.70
CA LEU A 371 4.53 -6.84 5.21
C LEU A 371 3.73 -7.45 6.37
N ALA A 372 2.41 -7.50 6.23
CA ALA A 372 1.51 -8.03 7.25
C ALA A 372 0.38 -8.86 6.65
N TYR A 373 -0.17 -9.79 7.42
CA TYR A 373 -1.40 -10.51 7.09
C TYR A 373 -2.59 -9.67 7.55
N GLY A 374 -3.56 -9.45 6.66
CA GLY A 374 -4.79 -8.73 6.99
C GLY A 374 -5.96 -9.69 7.22
N ASN A 375 -6.54 -9.67 8.43
CA ASN A 375 -7.88 -10.20 8.66
C ASN A 375 -8.88 -9.06 8.42
N PHE A 376 -9.64 -9.14 7.33
CA PHE A 376 -10.61 -8.13 6.95
C PHE A 376 -11.99 -8.48 7.52
N GLY A 377 -12.46 -7.70 8.48
CA GLY A 377 -13.82 -7.81 9.02
C GLY A 377 -14.81 -7.10 8.12
N VAL A 378 -15.65 -7.84 7.39
CA VAL A 378 -16.74 -7.29 6.57
C VAL A 378 -18.01 -7.24 7.39
N TYR A 379 -18.51 -6.04 7.63
CA TYR A 379 -19.62 -5.77 8.52
C TYR A 379 -20.92 -5.62 7.74
N LEU A 380 -21.95 -6.40 8.10
CA LEU A 380 -23.26 -6.37 7.46
C LEU A 380 -24.35 -5.90 8.42
N MET A 381 -25.29 -5.11 7.90
CA MET A 381 -26.56 -4.75 8.57
C MET A 381 -27.67 -4.67 7.52
N ASN A 382 -28.89 -5.09 7.88
CA ASN A 382 -30.04 -5.11 6.97
C ASN A 382 -29.71 -5.79 5.63
N ASP A 383 -29.10 -6.98 5.70
CA ASP A 383 -28.68 -7.82 4.57
C ASP A 383 -27.68 -7.19 3.60
N LYS A 384 -27.07 -6.06 3.97
CA LYS A 384 -26.13 -5.31 3.15
C LYS A 384 -24.82 -5.09 3.86
N VAL A 385 -23.74 -5.03 3.10
CA VAL A 385 -22.43 -4.64 3.63
C VAL A 385 -22.45 -3.14 3.94
N GLN A 386 -22.02 -2.77 5.14
CA GLN A 386 -22.12 -1.40 5.66
C GLN A 386 -20.78 -0.86 6.18
N GLY A 387 -19.82 -1.72 6.48
CA GLY A 387 -18.52 -1.28 6.98
C GLY A 387 -17.45 -2.35 6.83
N PHE A 388 -16.20 -1.92 6.94
CA PHE A 388 -15.01 -2.75 6.81
C PHE A 388 -14.02 -2.39 7.91
N LEU A 389 -13.35 -3.37 8.47
CA LEU A 389 -12.15 -3.15 9.27
C LEU A 389 -11.06 -4.13 8.87
N VAL A 390 -9.82 -3.82 9.23
CA VAL A 390 -8.69 -4.75 9.10
C VAL A 390 -7.97 -4.86 10.43
N ARG A 391 -7.55 -6.08 10.76
CA ARG A 391 -6.54 -6.35 11.79
C ARG A 391 -5.30 -6.88 11.11
N TRP A 392 -4.24 -6.08 11.14
CA TRP A 392 -2.94 -6.45 10.62
C TRP A 392 -2.16 -7.24 11.64
N SER A 393 -1.44 -8.28 11.19
CA SER A 393 -0.56 -9.08 12.03
C SER A 393 0.74 -9.40 11.29
N LYS A 394 1.86 -9.40 12.02
CA LYS A 394 3.16 -9.87 11.49
C LYS A 394 3.18 -11.39 11.35
N THR A 395 2.37 -12.09 12.14
CA THR A 395 2.27 -13.55 12.16
C THR A 395 1.02 -14.01 11.43
N PHE A 396 1.07 -15.23 10.89
CA PHE A 396 -0.04 -15.83 10.16
C PHE A 396 -1.30 -16.01 11.04
N LEU A 397 -1.12 -16.41 12.30
CA LEU A 397 -2.21 -16.40 13.27
C LEU A 397 -2.32 -15.01 13.90
N THR A 398 -3.53 -14.45 13.90
CA THR A 398 -3.85 -13.16 14.52
C THR A 398 -3.76 -13.29 16.05
N ASP A 399 -2.93 -12.45 16.66
CA ASP A 399 -2.91 -12.21 18.11
C ASP A 399 -3.41 -10.78 18.35
N ASP A 400 -4.60 -10.67 18.95
CA ASP A 400 -5.26 -9.38 19.19
C ASP A 400 -4.35 -8.40 19.97
N SER A 401 -3.41 -8.93 20.75
CA SER A 401 -2.50 -8.14 21.58
C SER A 401 -1.40 -7.40 20.79
N TYR A 402 -1.09 -7.88 19.57
CA TYR A 402 -0.05 -7.37 18.68
C TYR A 402 -0.57 -6.98 17.30
N THR A 403 -1.88 -6.87 17.15
CA THR A 403 -2.49 -6.38 15.92
C THR A 403 -2.60 -4.87 15.91
N TRP A 404 -2.66 -4.29 14.72
CA TRP A 404 -3.01 -2.88 14.55
C TRP A 404 -4.01 -2.74 13.41
N MET A 405 -4.64 -1.58 13.35
CA MET A 405 -5.67 -1.30 12.36
C MET A 405 -5.24 -0.16 11.44
N SER A 406 -5.92 -0.01 10.32
CA SER A 406 -5.73 1.11 9.41
C SER A 406 -7.04 1.48 8.73
N PRO A 407 -7.20 2.72 8.26
CA PRO A 407 -8.32 3.13 7.45
C PRO A 407 -8.43 2.27 6.20
N LEU A 408 -9.65 1.99 5.73
CA LEU A 408 -9.91 1.19 4.54
C LEU A 408 -10.61 2.01 3.46
N GLY A 409 -10.02 2.00 2.28
CA GLY A 409 -10.56 2.67 1.10
C GLY A 409 -10.64 1.77 -0.11
N THR A 410 -11.35 2.26 -1.12
CA THR A 410 -11.25 1.76 -2.50
C THR A 410 -10.65 2.81 -3.40
N LYS A 411 -9.77 2.38 -4.30
CA LYS A 411 -9.17 3.30 -5.25
C LYS A 411 -8.77 2.59 -6.53
N ASP A 412 -9.18 3.19 -7.63
CA ASP A 412 -8.64 2.86 -8.93
C ASP A 412 -7.29 3.54 -9.11
N PHE A 413 -6.20 2.79 -8.94
CA PHE A 413 -4.86 3.34 -9.07
C PHE A 413 -4.54 3.65 -10.55
N PRO A 414 -3.79 4.73 -10.82
CA PRO A 414 -3.49 5.14 -12.18
C PRO A 414 -2.36 4.32 -12.83
N ILE A 415 -1.68 3.48 -12.05
CA ILE A 415 -0.59 2.61 -12.47
C ILE A 415 -0.83 1.18 -11.98
N PHE A 416 -0.45 0.18 -12.78
CA PHE A 416 -0.49 -1.23 -12.41
C PHE A 416 0.54 -2.03 -13.20
N ILE A 417 0.85 -3.25 -12.76
CA ILE A 417 1.76 -4.16 -13.47
C ILE A 417 0.95 -5.11 -14.33
N GLU A 418 1.25 -5.14 -15.62
CA GLU A 418 0.81 -6.22 -16.51
C GLU A 418 1.87 -7.33 -16.52
N ARG A 419 1.47 -8.53 -16.10
CA ARG A 419 2.38 -9.69 -15.96
C ARG A 419 2.53 -10.42 -17.29
N PHE A 420 3.76 -10.84 -17.59
CA PHE A 420 4.10 -11.69 -18.72
C PHE A 420 4.88 -12.92 -18.23
N ASP A 421 4.19 -14.05 -18.12
CA ASP A 421 4.76 -15.30 -17.58
C ASP A 421 4.39 -16.53 -18.44
N PRO A 422 4.85 -16.60 -19.71
CA PRO A 422 4.65 -17.78 -20.54
C PRO A 422 5.60 -18.91 -20.14
N LYS A 423 5.31 -20.15 -20.57
CA LYS A 423 6.15 -21.31 -20.28
C LYS A 423 7.60 -21.19 -20.82
N ASN A 424 7.81 -20.48 -21.92
CA ASN A 424 9.13 -20.25 -22.54
C ASN A 424 9.71 -18.87 -22.21
N ARG A 425 9.35 -18.30 -21.05
CA ARG A 425 9.77 -16.96 -20.61
C ARG A 425 11.29 -16.73 -20.72
N LYS A 426 12.11 -17.68 -20.26
CA LYS A 426 13.57 -17.52 -20.22
C LYS A 426 14.17 -17.40 -21.62
N GLU A 427 13.74 -18.24 -22.56
CA GLU A 427 14.15 -18.15 -23.97
C GLU A 427 13.81 -16.78 -24.56
N ILE A 428 12.59 -16.27 -24.29
CA ILE A 428 12.17 -14.94 -24.74
C ILE A 428 13.04 -13.84 -24.13
N TRP A 429 13.37 -13.97 -22.84
CA TRP A 429 14.22 -13.01 -22.14
C TRP A 429 15.65 -13.03 -22.70
N ASP A 430 16.23 -14.21 -22.92
CA ASP A 430 17.58 -14.36 -23.47
C ASP A 430 17.66 -13.78 -24.90
N ASP A 431 16.65 -14.03 -25.75
CA ASP A 431 16.53 -13.43 -27.08
C ASP A 431 16.47 -11.89 -27.03
N ILE A 432 15.77 -11.33 -26.05
CA ILE A 432 15.66 -9.88 -25.87
C ILE A 432 17.03 -9.32 -25.46
N VAL A 433 17.67 -9.94 -24.47
CA VAL A 433 18.99 -9.52 -23.98
C VAL A 433 20.03 -9.59 -25.10
N GLU A 434 20.09 -10.69 -25.84
CA GLU A 434 21.00 -10.86 -26.98
C GLU A 434 20.80 -9.74 -28.01
N LYS A 435 19.55 -9.41 -28.35
CA LYS A 435 19.25 -8.34 -29.28
C LYS A 435 19.72 -6.96 -28.77
N ILE A 436 19.50 -6.66 -27.49
CA ILE A 436 19.92 -5.37 -26.90
C ILE A 436 21.45 -5.30 -26.80
N GLU A 437 22.11 -6.41 -26.45
CA GLU A 437 23.58 -6.52 -26.45
C GLU A 437 24.16 -6.16 -27.82
N PHE A 438 23.60 -6.71 -28.91
CA PHE A 438 24.09 -6.43 -30.28
C PHE A 438 23.70 -5.05 -30.82
N GLU A 439 22.50 -4.55 -30.52
CA GLU A 439 22.04 -3.26 -31.06
C GLU A 439 22.53 -2.04 -30.28
N TYR A 440 22.83 -2.20 -28.98
CA TYR A 440 23.13 -1.10 -28.06
C TYR A 440 24.39 -1.29 -27.20
N ASP A 441 25.17 -2.36 -27.42
CA ASP A 441 26.34 -2.72 -26.59
C ASP A 441 25.98 -2.85 -25.09
N PHE A 442 24.73 -3.22 -24.79
CA PHE A 442 24.20 -3.21 -23.43
C PHE A 442 24.63 -4.45 -22.66
N THR A 443 25.51 -4.30 -21.67
CA THR A 443 26.03 -5.42 -20.87
C THR A 443 25.38 -5.55 -19.49
N GLY A 444 24.38 -4.72 -19.18
CA GLY A 444 23.70 -4.65 -17.88
C GLY A 444 22.55 -5.65 -17.71
N SER A 445 22.65 -6.86 -18.25
CA SER A 445 21.53 -7.83 -18.26
C SER A 445 21.14 -8.34 -16.86
N TYR A 446 22.04 -8.24 -15.88
CA TYR A 446 21.80 -8.64 -14.50
C TYR A 446 22.18 -7.53 -13.52
N SER A 447 21.40 -7.43 -12.44
CA SER A 447 21.76 -6.67 -11.24
C SER A 447 21.99 -7.66 -10.09
N ASN A 448 23.26 -7.85 -9.73
CA ASN A 448 23.74 -8.97 -8.90
C ASN A 448 23.29 -10.34 -9.45
N ILE A 449 22.30 -10.95 -8.82
CA ILE A 449 21.73 -12.26 -9.19
C ILE A 449 20.40 -12.13 -9.92
N ASN A 450 19.81 -10.94 -9.96
CA ASN A 450 18.48 -10.70 -10.52
C ASN A 450 18.59 -10.31 -11.99
N GLU A 451 17.66 -10.79 -12.80
CA GLU A 451 17.48 -10.31 -14.16
C GLU A 451 17.07 -8.83 -14.11
N TYR A 452 17.91 -7.95 -14.66
CA TYR A 452 17.72 -6.50 -14.55
C TYR A 452 16.50 -6.02 -15.35
N ILE A 453 16.30 -6.59 -16.54
CA ILE A 453 15.20 -6.24 -17.45
C ILE A 453 13.98 -7.09 -17.11
N SER A 454 12.89 -6.44 -16.69
CA SER A 454 11.60 -7.11 -16.50
C SER A 454 10.90 -7.37 -17.85
N LEU A 455 10.27 -8.54 -18.00
CA LEU A 455 9.27 -8.77 -19.06
C LEU A 455 7.87 -8.32 -18.64
N ASN A 456 7.64 -8.11 -17.34
CA ASN A 456 6.43 -7.47 -16.86
C ASN A 456 6.50 -5.98 -17.19
N SER A 457 5.35 -5.37 -17.43
CA SER A 457 5.27 -3.98 -17.86
C SER A 457 4.54 -3.11 -16.84
N LEU A 458 5.05 -1.92 -16.58
CA LEU A 458 4.28 -0.89 -15.87
C LEU A 458 3.33 -0.23 -16.86
N ILE A 459 2.04 -0.32 -16.59
CA ILE A 459 1.00 0.32 -17.40
C ILE A 459 0.53 1.59 -16.70
N ILE A 460 0.53 2.70 -17.42
CA ILE A 460 0.11 4.01 -16.93
C ILE A 460 -1.12 4.47 -17.71
N LYS A 461 -2.18 4.89 -17.02
CA LYS A 461 -3.36 5.48 -17.66
C LYS A 461 -3.02 6.79 -18.37
N LYS A 462 -3.54 6.99 -19.58
CA LYS A 462 -3.27 8.18 -20.41
C LYS A 462 -3.53 9.53 -19.71
N SER A 463 -4.56 9.63 -18.87
CA SER A 463 -4.83 10.86 -18.09
C SER A 463 -3.71 11.16 -17.10
N PHE A 464 -3.21 10.14 -16.41
CA PHE A 464 -2.14 10.27 -15.43
C PHE A 464 -0.79 10.54 -16.09
N TYR A 465 -0.51 9.91 -17.25
CA TYR A 465 0.66 10.24 -18.05
C TYR A 465 0.68 11.72 -18.48
N LYS A 466 -0.47 12.25 -18.92
CA LYS A 466 -0.60 13.68 -19.26
C LYS A 466 -0.39 14.60 -18.07
N GLU A 467 -0.94 14.24 -16.90
CA GLU A 467 -0.68 14.98 -15.66
C GLU A 467 0.83 14.97 -15.34
N MET A 468 1.48 13.81 -15.41
CA MET A 468 2.91 13.66 -15.18
C MET A 468 3.76 14.56 -16.10
N LEU A 469 3.48 14.57 -17.42
CA LEU A 469 4.15 15.48 -18.35
C LEU A 469 3.88 16.96 -18.02
N SER A 470 2.64 17.30 -17.66
CA SER A 470 2.26 18.67 -17.32
C SER A 470 2.99 19.16 -16.07
N ILE A 471 3.12 18.32 -15.03
CA ILE A 471 3.81 18.72 -13.80
C ILE A 471 5.32 18.81 -14.02
N SER A 472 5.91 17.94 -14.83
CA SER A 472 7.32 18.01 -15.18
C SER A 472 7.62 19.30 -15.95
N PHE A 473 6.75 19.67 -16.90
CA PHE A 473 6.89 20.92 -17.64
C PHE A 473 6.79 22.14 -16.71
N LYS A 474 5.77 22.19 -15.83
CA LYS A 474 5.61 23.29 -14.87
C LYS A 474 6.79 23.40 -13.89
N PHE A 475 7.34 22.26 -13.46
CA PHE A 475 8.54 22.24 -12.65
C PHE A 475 9.74 22.83 -13.41
N CYS A 476 9.93 22.48 -14.68
CA CYS A 476 10.97 23.10 -15.51
C CYS A 476 10.77 24.63 -15.66
N GLU A 477 9.54 25.14 -15.76
CA GLU A 477 9.28 26.59 -15.77
C GLU A 477 9.72 27.26 -14.47
N ILE A 478 9.41 26.66 -13.32
CA ILE A 478 9.86 27.13 -12.00
C ILE A 478 11.38 27.14 -11.92
N LEU A 479 12.05 26.08 -12.41
CA LEU A 479 13.51 26.00 -12.43
C LEU A 479 14.13 27.06 -13.35
N ASN A 480 13.59 27.26 -14.54
CA ASN A 480 14.03 28.33 -15.46
C ASN A 480 13.86 29.73 -14.87
N LYS A 481 12.87 29.91 -13.99
CA LYS A 481 12.68 31.17 -13.26
C LYS A 481 13.69 31.34 -12.13
N ILE A 482 13.98 30.31 -11.33
CA ILE A 482 14.84 30.42 -10.13
C ILE A 482 16.34 30.36 -10.45
N SER A 483 16.76 29.48 -11.35
CA SER A 483 18.17 29.20 -11.62
C SER A 483 18.97 30.45 -12.02
N PRO A 484 18.48 31.38 -12.87
CA PRO A 484 19.21 32.61 -13.18
C PRO A 484 19.45 33.53 -11.99
N TYR A 485 18.56 33.55 -10.98
CA TYR A 485 18.79 34.32 -9.75
C TYR A 485 19.84 33.68 -8.87
N ILE A 486 19.83 32.35 -8.75
CA ILE A 486 20.85 31.59 -8.02
C ILE A 486 22.23 31.80 -8.67
N GLN A 487 22.33 31.65 -10.00
CA GLN A 487 23.58 31.86 -10.74
C GLN A 487 24.18 33.26 -10.51
N LYS A 488 23.36 34.30 -10.46
CA LYS A 488 23.83 35.68 -10.20
C LYS A 488 24.28 35.91 -8.76
N ASN A 489 23.91 35.02 -7.84
CA ASN A 489 24.14 35.16 -6.40
C ASN A 489 24.82 33.91 -5.81
N MET A 490 25.76 33.30 -6.55
CA MET A 490 26.44 32.06 -6.14
C MET A 490 27.20 32.16 -4.81
N GLU A 491 27.71 33.34 -4.43
CA GLU A 491 28.33 33.51 -3.11
C GLU A 491 27.35 33.30 -1.95
N LEU A 492 26.05 33.57 -2.16
CA LEU A 492 25.00 33.34 -1.17
C LEU A 492 24.43 31.92 -1.25
N PHE A 493 24.11 31.44 -2.45
CA PHE A 493 23.42 30.16 -2.64
C PHE A 493 24.35 28.96 -2.77
N GLY A 494 25.59 29.16 -3.21
CA GLY A 494 26.56 28.09 -3.38
C GLY A 494 26.76 27.23 -2.12
N PRO A 495 26.94 27.82 -0.92
CA PRO A 495 27.04 27.05 0.32
C PRO A 495 25.74 26.31 0.65
N LEU A 496 24.58 26.94 0.43
CA LEU A 496 23.26 26.32 0.66
C LEU A 496 23.01 25.13 -0.28
N LEU A 497 23.63 25.14 -1.46
CA LEU A 497 23.50 24.10 -2.48
C LEU A 497 24.55 22.99 -2.35
N GLY A 498 25.50 23.11 -1.41
CA GLY A 498 26.65 22.19 -1.31
C GLY A 498 27.60 22.29 -2.50
N ILE A 499 27.60 23.44 -3.21
CA ILE A 499 28.46 23.63 -4.38
C ILE A 499 29.81 24.17 -3.89
N PRO A 500 30.94 23.52 -4.22
CA PRO A 500 32.27 24.04 -3.90
C PRO A 500 32.53 25.41 -4.54
N LYS A 501 33.22 26.30 -3.81
CA LYS A 501 33.50 27.67 -4.23
C LYS A 501 34.28 27.76 -5.55
N GLU A 502 35.17 26.81 -5.76
CA GLU A 502 35.99 26.64 -6.97
C GLU A 502 35.12 26.48 -8.22
N LEU A 503 33.91 25.92 -8.08
CA LEU A 503 32.97 25.73 -9.17
C LEU A 503 32.03 26.93 -9.38
N TYR A 504 32.04 27.96 -8.52
CA TYR A 504 31.09 29.08 -8.63
C TYR A 504 31.18 29.81 -9.96
N LYS A 505 32.41 30.08 -10.42
CA LYS A 505 32.61 30.74 -11.71
C LYS A 505 32.04 29.90 -12.84
N LEU A 506 32.30 28.59 -12.83
CA LEU A 506 31.79 27.65 -13.82
C LEU A 506 30.26 27.56 -13.83
N VAL A 507 29.66 27.46 -12.66
CA VAL A 507 28.20 27.38 -12.46
C VAL A 507 27.51 28.70 -12.83
N SER A 508 28.19 29.83 -12.67
CA SER A 508 27.66 31.16 -13.02
C SER A 508 27.74 31.48 -14.52
N THR A 509 28.48 30.68 -15.30
CA THR A 509 28.66 30.91 -16.74
C THR A 509 27.40 30.53 -17.52
N PHE A 510 26.77 31.53 -18.14
CA PHE A 510 25.59 31.32 -18.97
C PHE A 510 25.99 30.95 -20.41
N CYS A 511 25.88 29.66 -20.75
CA CYS A 511 26.22 29.17 -22.08
C CYS A 511 25.01 28.98 -23.01
N THR A 512 23.83 28.61 -22.48
CA THR A 512 22.63 28.30 -23.26
C THR A 512 21.32 28.74 -22.60
N SER A 513 20.25 28.89 -23.40
CA SER A 513 18.89 29.14 -22.94
C SER A 513 18.13 27.90 -22.45
N ASN A 514 18.70 26.71 -22.63
CA ASN A 514 18.13 25.44 -22.19
C ASN A 514 18.45 25.13 -20.71
N LEU A 515 17.50 24.57 -19.97
CA LEU A 515 17.75 24.12 -18.59
C LEU A 515 18.82 23.03 -18.54
N CYS A 516 18.77 22.06 -19.45
CA CYS A 516 19.78 21.02 -19.62
C CYS A 516 19.75 20.46 -21.05
N ALA A 517 20.81 19.81 -21.49
CA ALA A 517 20.77 18.99 -22.71
C ALA A 517 19.91 17.74 -22.47
N LEU A 518 20.17 17.07 -21.34
CA LEU A 518 19.48 15.87 -20.88
C LEU A 518 19.47 15.82 -19.34
N GLY A 519 18.31 15.67 -18.73
CA GLY A 519 18.13 15.43 -17.30
C GLY A 519 16.98 14.45 -17.04
N ARG A 520 16.77 14.04 -15.79
CA ARG A 520 15.67 13.13 -15.42
C ARG A 520 15.06 13.53 -14.07
N ILE A 521 13.78 13.86 -14.07
CA ILE A 521 13.02 14.12 -12.83
C ILE A 521 12.51 12.78 -12.30
N ASP A 522 12.87 12.41 -11.09
CA ASP A 522 12.38 11.18 -10.46
C ASP A 522 11.07 11.48 -9.72
N ILE A 523 9.99 10.80 -10.12
CA ILE A 523 8.63 11.00 -9.60
C ILE A 523 8.13 9.71 -8.95
N ALA A 524 7.53 9.85 -7.77
CA ALA A 524 6.85 8.78 -7.07
C ALA A 524 5.33 8.96 -7.14
N VAL A 525 4.59 7.85 -7.05
CA VAL A 525 3.14 7.85 -6.84
C VAL A 525 2.90 7.52 -5.36
N ASP A 526 2.30 8.44 -4.62
CA ASP A 526 1.99 8.20 -3.21
C ASP A 526 0.85 7.20 -3.04
N ASN A 527 0.62 6.75 -1.82
CA ASN A 527 -0.42 5.77 -1.47
C ASN A 527 -1.84 6.28 -1.79
N ASP A 528 -2.01 7.60 -1.92
CA ASP A 528 -3.22 8.25 -2.37
C ASP A 528 -3.24 8.48 -3.89
N GLY A 529 -2.35 7.87 -4.65
CA GLY A 529 -2.31 7.96 -6.11
C GLY A 529 -1.94 9.33 -6.65
N ASN A 530 -1.35 10.23 -5.85
CA ASN A 530 -0.88 11.53 -6.31
C ASN A 530 0.60 11.47 -6.69
N LEU A 531 1.00 12.33 -7.63
CA LEU A 531 2.39 12.46 -8.06
C LEU A 531 3.20 13.30 -7.06
N LYS A 532 4.44 12.88 -6.80
CA LYS A 532 5.42 13.61 -5.97
C LYS A 532 6.78 13.64 -6.66
N ILE A 533 7.32 14.85 -6.87
CA ILE A 533 8.67 15.05 -7.41
C ILE A 533 9.67 14.85 -6.28
N MET A 534 10.59 13.90 -6.45
CA MET A 534 11.54 13.50 -5.42
C MET A 534 12.91 14.17 -5.57
N GLU A 535 13.39 14.29 -6.81
CA GLU A 535 14.66 14.91 -7.17
C GLU A 535 14.73 15.19 -8.68
N PHE A 536 15.73 15.97 -9.10
CA PHE A 536 16.06 16.17 -10.51
C PHE A 536 17.53 15.82 -10.77
N ASN A 537 17.74 14.71 -11.49
CA ASN A 537 19.04 14.23 -11.91
C ASN A 537 19.45 14.92 -13.22
N SER A 538 20.06 16.10 -13.12
CA SER A 538 20.43 16.95 -14.26
C SER A 538 21.91 16.83 -14.67
N GLU A 539 22.71 16.02 -13.99
CA GLU A 539 24.12 15.81 -14.32
C GLU A 539 24.35 14.52 -15.13
N THR A 540 24.06 13.37 -14.53
CA THR A 540 24.34 12.03 -15.09
C THR A 540 23.07 11.15 -15.08
N PRO A 541 22.05 11.49 -15.89
CA PRO A 541 20.81 10.70 -15.92
C PRO A 541 21.04 9.33 -16.59
N ALA A 542 21.03 8.27 -15.78
CA ALA A 542 21.11 6.88 -16.24
C ALA A 542 19.79 6.39 -16.90
N GLY A 543 19.81 5.19 -17.46
CA GLY A 543 18.61 4.49 -17.97
C GLY A 543 18.27 4.73 -19.45
N LEU A 544 19.17 5.35 -20.21
CA LEU A 544 18.86 5.87 -21.54
C LEU A 544 18.72 4.78 -22.60
N VAL A 545 19.60 3.76 -22.56
CA VAL A 545 19.52 2.60 -23.45
C VAL A 545 18.26 1.81 -23.17
N GLU A 546 17.87 1.71 -21.89
CA GLU A 546 16.66 1.07 -21.44
C GLU A 546 15.42 1.77 -22.00
N ALA A 547 15.34 3.09 -21.83
CA ALA A 547 14.21 3.87 -22.30
C ALA A 547 14.07 3.88 -23.83
N ILE A 548 15.17 4.05 -24.58
CA ILE A 548 15.15 4.14 -26.04
C ILE A 548 15.08 2.77 -26.70
N GLY A 549 16.00 1.87 -26.33
CA GLY A 549 16.17 0.56 -26.97
C GLY A 549 15.29 -0.51 -26.36
N VAL A 550 15.54 -0.83 -25.08
CA VAL A 550 14.90 -1.97 -24.39
C VAL A 550 13.38 -1.86 -24.43
N ASN A 551 12.82 -0.67 -24.14
CA ASN A 551 11.37 -0.46 -24.14
C ASN A 551 10.73 -0.78 -25.50
N SER A 552 11.40 -0.47 -26.61
CA SER A 552 10.93 -0.78 -27.97
C SER A 552 11.09 -2.27 -28.29
N ILE A 553 12.25 -2.85 -27.97
CA ILE A 553 12.54 -4.27 -28.24
C ILE A 553 11.56 -5.18 -27.48
N VAL A 554 11.27 -4.89 -26.22
CA VAL A 554 10.29 -5.63 -25.42
C VAL A 554 8.89 -5.49 -26.04
N LYS A 555 8.48 -4.27 -26.41
CA LYS A 555 7.17 -4.03 -27.04
C LYS A 555 6.98 -4.88 -28.30
N ASP A 556 7.98 -4.88 -29.18
CA ASP A 556 7.95 -5.62 -30.43
C ASP A 556 7.97 -7.12 -30.21
N LYS A 557 8.86 -7.63 -29.35
CA LYS A 557 8.99 -9.07 -29.07
C LYS A 557 7.74 -9.64 -28.40
N LEU A 558 7.12 -8.88 -27.50
CA LEU A 558 5.95 -9.30 -26.74
C LEU A 558 4.62 -8.91 -27.39
N ASN A 559 4.63 -8.22 -28.54
CA ASN A 559 3.46 -7.70 -29.24
C ASN A 559 2.55 -6.81 -28.34
N ILE A 560 3.15 -5.94 -27.54
CA ILE A 560 2.42 -5.06 -26.63
C ILE A 560 1.68 -3.98 -27.43
N LYS A 561 0.37 -3.85 -27.19
CA LYS A 561 -0.53 -2.94 -27.94
C LYS A 561 -0.57 -1.50 -27.41
N TYR A 562 0.05 -1.25 -26.26
CA TYR A 562 0.05 0.05 -25.60
C TYR A 562 1.05 1.02 -26.22
N ASP A 563 0.83 2.33 -26.03
CA ASP A 563 1.70 3.37 -26.59
C ASP A 563 3.06 3.35 -25.87
N ASN A 564 4.17 3.46 -26.63
CA ASN A 564 5.52 3.57 -26.05
C ASN A 564 5.82 5.06 -25.78
N PRO A 565 6.00 5.48 -24.51
CA PRO A 565 6.23 6.88 -24.17
C PRO A 565 7.59 7.42 -24.65
N ASN A 566 8.49 6.55 -25.15
CA ASN A 566 9.86 6.89 -25.51
C ASN A 566 10.11 6.99 -27.03
N GLU A 567 9.09 6.84 -27.87
CA GLU A 567 9.24 6.84 -29.35
C GLU A 567 9.95 8.09 -29.88
N LYS A 568 9.77 9.25 -29.23
CA LYS A 568 10.39 10.52 -29.61
C LYS A 568 11.62 10.90 -28.80
N LEU A 569 12.02 10.08 -27.81
CA LEU A 569 13.07 10.45 -26.86
C LEU A 569 14.42 10.70 -27.58
N ARG A 570 14.81 9.82 -28.53
CA ARG A 570 16.05 9.99 -29.30
C ARG A 570 16.07 11.31 -30.09
N GLU A 571 14.98 11.64 -30.77
CA GLU A 571 14.87 12.86 -31.56
C GLU A 571 14.86 14.10 -30.66
N ASN A 572 14.12 14.09 -29.56
CA ASN A 572 14.08 15.19 -28.59
C ASN A 572 15.48 15.47 -27.99
N ILE A 573 16.26 14.42 -27.72
CA ILE A 573 17.66 14.55 -27.30
C ILE A 573 18.46 15.24 -28.39
N LYS A 574 18.41 14.73 -29.62
CA LYS A 574 19.10 15.32 -30.77
C LYS A 574 18.77 16.81 -30.95
N GLU A 575 17.49 17.17 -30.92
CA GLU A 575 17.05 18.58 -31.00
C GLU A 575 17.65 19.45 -29.90
N SER A 576 17.68 18.96 -28.65
CA SER A 576 18.27 19.66 -27.51
C SER A 576 19.78 19.89 -27.69
N PHE A 577 20.51 18.86 -28.12
CA PHE A 577 21.93 18.97 -28.43
C PHE A 577 22.18 19.95 -29.59
N ALA A 578 21.36 19.92 -30.64
CA ALA A 578 21.45 20.85 -31.76
C ALA A 578 21.31 22.31 -31.28
N CYS A 579 20.30 22.61 -30.46
CA CYS A 579 20.09 23.95 -29.90
C CYS A 579 21.31 24.46 -29.11
N ILE A 580 21.87 23.63 -28.23
CA ILE A 580 23.03 24.02 -27.41
C ILE A 580 24.27 24.23 -28.29
N LEU A 581 24.52 23.32 -29.25
CA LEU A 581 25.66 23.43 -30.15
C LEU A 581 25.58 24.66 -31.06
N GLU A 582 24.38 25.03 -31.54
CA GLU A 582 24.17 26.26 -32.32
C GLU A 582 24.44 27.53 -31.49
N GLU A 583 24.10 27.53 -30.20
CA GLU A 583 24.42 28.66 -29.31
C GLU A 583 25.92 28.77 -29.02
N ILE A 584 26.63 27.64 -28.88
CA ILE A 584 28.10 27.61 -28.77
C ILE A 584 28.75 28.10 -30.08
N LYS A 585 28.26 27.64 -31.24
CA LYS A 585 28.73 28.04 -32.59
C LYS A 585 28.67 29.54 -32.83
N ARG A 586 27.69 30.24 -32.26
CA ARG A 586 27.56 31.70 -32.38
C ARG A 586 28.70 32.45 -31.70
N LYS A 587 29.39 31.83 -30.74
CA LYS A 587 30.46 32.44 -29.95
C LYS A 587 31.85 31.97 -30.39
N LYS A 588 31.99 30.71 -30.81
CA LYS A 588 33.26 30.13 -31.29
C LYS A 588 33.06 29.06 -32.35
N LYS A 589 34.10 28.79 -33.14
CA LYS A 589 34.09 27.67 -34.10
C LYS A 589 34.00 26.34 -33.34
N VAL A 590 33.14 25.44 -33.79
CA VAL A 590 32.99 24.09 -33.22
C VAL A 590 33.25 23.07 -34.32
N GLU A 591 34.34 22.30 -34.19
CA GLU A 591 34.68 21.21 -35.11
C GLU A 591 34.63 19.85 -34.41
N ASN A 592 35.27 19.76 -33.23
CA ASN A 592 35.40 18.52 -32.48
C ASN A 592 34.53 18.57 -31.21
N ILE A 593 33.68 17.55 -31.03
CA ILE A 593 32.85 17.36 -29.84
C ILE A 593 33.36 16.11 -29.12
N ALA A 594 33.66 16.23 -27.83
CA ALA A 594 34.02 15.09 -27.00
C ALA A 594 32.81 14.55 -26.23
N VAL A 595 32.72 13.23 -26.12
CA VAL A 595 31.86 12.51 -25.19
C VAL A 595 32.78 11.80 -24.21
N VAL A 596 32.76 12.20 -22.95
CA VAL A 596 33.66 11.65 -21.92
C VAL A 596 32.89 10.93 -20.83
N THR A 597 33.48 9.86 -20.34
CA THR A 597 32.90 9.00 -19.30
C THR A 597 34.01 8.35 -18.46
N THR A 598 33.65 7.64 -17.41
CA THR A 598 34.54 6.65 -16.79
C THR A 598 34.43 5.33 -17.56
N TRP A 599 35.46 4.50 -17.56
CA TRP A 599 35.35 3.15 -18.15
C TRP A 599 34.57 2.18 -17.25
N TYR A 600 33.63 2.69 -16.45
CA TYR A 600 32.67 1.89 -15.73
C TYR A 600 31.63 1.33 -16.71
N TYR A 601 31.35 0.04 -16.62
CA TYR A 601 30.64 -0.68 -17.66
C TYR A 601 29.22 -0.12 -17.93
N GLU A 602 28.53 0.40 -16.91
CA GLU A 602 27.18 0.97 -17.06
C GLU A 602 27.17 2.32 -17.80
N ASP A 603 28.21 3.11 -17.61
CA ASP A 603 28.30 4.45 -18.21
C ASP A 603 28.68 4.36 -19.70
N ILE A 604 29.39 3.29 -20.10
CA ILE A 604 29.90 3.10 -21.46
C ILE A 604 28.75 3.01 -22.47
N TYR A 605 27.74 2.16 -22.25
CA TYR A 605 26.64 2.01 -23.22
C TYR A 605 25.79 3.29 -23.31
N THR A 606 25.62 4.01 -22.20
CA THR A 606 24.91 5.30 -22.19
C THR A 606 25.70 6.35 -22.98
N SER A 607 27.00 6.42 -22.77
CA SER A 607 27.89 7.35 -23.47
C SER A 607 28.03 7.00 -24.96
N ASN A 608 28.03 5.71 -25.31
CA ASN A 608 28.02 5.24 -26.68
C ASN A 608 26.75 5.67 -27.42
N LEU A 609 25.58 5.56 -26.78
CA LEU A 609 24.32 6.02 -27.36
C LEU A 609 24.33 7.54 -27.60
N ILE A 610 24.83 8.33 -26.65
CA ILE A 610 25.01 9.78 -26.83
C ILE A 610 25.98 10.09 -27.97
N MET A 611 27.11 9.38 -28.04
CA MET A 611 28.06 9.49 -29.15
C MET A 611 27.39 9.18 -30.49
N GLN A 612 26.57 8.12 -30.57
CA GLN A 612 25.84 7.77 -31.80
C GLN A 612 24.88 8.89 -32.23
N ILE A 613 24.13 9.47 -31.30
CA ILE A 613 23.23 10.60 -31.57
C ILE A 613 24.03 11.80 -32.08
N LEU A 614 25.15 12.14 -31.43
CA LEU A 614 26.01 13.24 -31.84
C LEU A 614 26.65 13.02 -33.22
N LYS A 615 26.99 11.77 -33.58
CA LYS A 615 27.52 11.41 -34.91
C LYS A 615 26.51 11.61 -36.04
N GLU A 616 25.22 11.77 -35.74
CA GLU A 616 24.21 12.12 -36.75
C GLU A 616 24.41 13.55 -37.28
N PHE A 617 25.08 14.43 -36.52
CA PHE A 617 25.53 15.75 -36.96
C PHE A 617 26.84 15.62 -37.77
N ARG A 618 26.71 15.43 -39.07
CA ARG A 618 27.83 15.13 -39.98
C ARG A 618 28.88 16.24 -40.09
N GLU A 619 28.56 17.45 -39.65
CA GLU A 619 29.49 18.58 -39.66
C GLU A 619 30.54 18.54 -38.53
N TYR A 620 30.36 17.70 -37.50
CA TYR A 620 31.30 17.60 -36.38
C TYR A 620 32.05 16.29 -36.40
N ASN A 621 33.29 16.34 -35.91
CA ASN A 621 34.05 15.17 -35.53
C ASN A 621 33.77 14.84 -34.05
N VAL A 622 33.20 13.65 -33.79
CA VAL A 622 32.82 13.23 -32.44
C VAL A 622 33.84 12.23 -31.90
N VAL A 623 34.45 12.57 -30.77
CA VAL A 623 35.49 11.77 -30.10
C VAL A 623 34.93 11.25 -28.77
N ILE A 624 35.04 9.94 -28.54
CA ILE A 624 34.72 9.34 -27.23
C ILE A 624 36.02 9.01 -26.50
N GLY A 625 36.06 9.23 -25.18
CA GLY A 625 37.23 8.90 -24.38
C GLY A 625 36.97 8.94 -22.89
N ASN A 626 38.03 8.68 -22.12
CA ASN A 626 37.97 8.77 -20.67
C ASN A 626 38.06 10.23 -20.20
N ILE A 627 37.34 10.57 -19.14
CA ILE A 627 37.44 11.89 -18.50
C ILE A 627 38.88 12.22 -18.07
N TYR A 628 39.64 11.24 -17.57
CA TYR A 628 41.03 11.40 -17.11
C TYR A 628 42.05 11.59 -18.26
N ASP A 629 41.64 11.36 -19.51
CA ASP A 629 42.50 11.56 -20.69
C ASP A 629 42.46 13.01 -21.22
N LEU A 630 41.59 13.85 -20.66
CA LEU A 630 41.50 15.27 -21.02
C LEU A 630 42.77 16.02 -20.58
N LYS A 631 43.28 16.86 -21.48
CA LYS A 631 44.48 17.68 -21.22
C LYS A 631 44.24 19.14 -21.57
N VAL A 632 44.75 20.03 -20.73
CA VAL A 632 44.80 21.46 -21.01
C VAL A 632 46.19 21.81 -21.55
N MET A 633 46.24 22.36 -22.76
CA MET A 633 47.47 22.83 -23.39
C MET A 633 47.23 24.19 -24.03
N ASN A 634 48.05 25.19 -23.72
CA ASN A 634 47.90 26.56 -24.24
C ASN A 634 46.47 27.12 -24.07
N ASN A 635 45.87 26.89 -22.91
CA ASN A 635 44.50 27.30 -22.58
C ASN A 635 43.43 26.76 -23.55
N LYS A 636 43.64 25.55 -24.07
CA LYS A 636 42.70 24.80 -24.92
C LYS A 636 42.57 23.38 -24.42
N LEU A 637 41.39 22.78 -24.61
CA LEU A 637 41.09 21.42 -24.19
C LEU A 637 41.46 20.44 -25.29
N TYR A 638 42.12 19.32 -24.94
CA TYR A 638 42.48 18.26 -25.87
C TYR A 638 42.04 16.90 -25.34
N LEU A 639 41.62 16.02 -26.26
CA LEU A 639 41.42 14.59 -26.03
C LEU A 639 42.16 13.82 -27.13
N TYR A 640 43.04 12.90 -26.75
CA TYR A 640 43.87 12.12 -27.69
C TYR A 640 44.58 12.96 -28.77
N GLY A 641 45.04 14.16 -28.40
CA GLY A 641 45.75 15.08 -29.30
C GLY A 641 44.85 15.93 -30.21
N GLN A 642 43.53 15.78 -30.14
CA GLN A 642 42.57 16.62 -30.87
C GLN A 642 42.04 17.75 -29.98
N GLU A 643 42.03 18.99 -30.50
CA GLU A 643 41.45 20.13 -29.81
C GLU A 643 39.93 19.97 -29.72
N ILE A 644 39.38 19.98 -28.50
CA ILE A 644 37.95 19.81 -28.23
C ILE A 644 37.29 21.18 -28.12
N HIS A 645 36.11 21.35 -28.71
CA HIS A 645 35.38 22.63 -28.71
C HIS A 645 34.10 22.59 -27.89
N ALA A 646 33.47 21.42 -27.79
CA ALA A 646 32.33 21.13 -26.92
C ALA A 646 32.50 19.75 -26.27
N LEU A 647 31.97 19.58 -25.06
CA LEU A 647 32.21 18.43 -24.19
C LEU A 647 30.89 17.96 -23.59
N TYR A 648 30.40 16.79 -24.02
CA TYR A 648 29.42 16.03 -23.24
C TYR A 648 30.11 15.18 -22.18
N ARG A 649 29.70 15.31 -20.92
CA ARG A 649 30.25 14.51 -19.82
C ARG A 649 29.18 13.60 -19.21
N HIS A 650 29.50 12.32 -19.11
CA HIS A 650 28.85 11.40 -18.21
C HIS A 650 29.71 11.27 -16.94
N TYR A 651 29.92 12.40 -16.27
CA TYR A 651 30.76 12.49 -15.07
C TYR A 651 30.26 13.64 -14.18
N PRO A 652 29.99 13.42 -12.87
CA PRO A 652 29.53 14.45 -11.95
C PRO A 652 30.42 15.69 -11.89
N LEU A 653 29.84 16.90 -11.99
CA LEU A 653 30.64 18.13 -11.91
C LEU A 653 31.16 18.41 -10.50
N ASP A 654 30.43 18.00 -9.47
CA ASP A 654 30.85 18.11 -8.07
C ASP A 654 32.14 17.35 -7.77
N TRP A 655 32.41 16.24 -8.49
CA TRP A 655 33.63 15.45 -8.31
C TRP A 655 34.88 16.18 -8.79
N PHE A 656 34.75 17.20 -9.65
CA PHE A 656 35.90 17.99 -10.10
C PHE A 656 36.61 18.71 -8.96
N TYR A 657 35.90 19.00 -7.87
CA TYR A 657 36.49 19.60 -6.68
C TYR A 657 37.37 18.61 -5.90
N TYR A 658 36.98 17.35 -5.80
CA TYR A 658 37.68 16.37 -4.96
C TYR A 658 38.88 15.72 -5.65
N GLU A 659 38.95 15.77 -6.98
CA GLU A 659 40.00 15.09 -7.77
C GLU A 659 41.02 16.07 -8.38
N GLU A 660 42.31 15.88 -8.08
CA GLU A 660 43.39 16.79 -8.49
C GLU A 660 43.53 16.91 -10.02
N GLU A 661 43.31 15.82 -10.76
CA GLU A 661 43.33 15.81 -12.21
C GLU A 661 42.20 16.67 -12.80
N MET A 662 41.03 16.65 -12.17
CA MET A 662 39.85 17.36 -12.63
C MET A 662 39.89 18.85 -12.26
N GLN A 663 40.47 19.20 -11.11
CA GLN A 663 40.66 20.60 -10.70
C GLN A 663 41.37 21.44 -11.78
N LYS A 664 42.32 20.83 -12.51
CA LYS A 664 43.09 21.46 -13.61
C LYS A 664 42.20 21.89 -14.79
N LEU A 665 41.00 21.32 -14.92
CA LEU A 665 40.05 21.63 -15.99
C LEU A 665 39.14 22.82 -15.62
N ILE A 666 38.92 23.09 -14.33
CA ILE A 666 37.90 24.04 -13.84
C ILE A 666 38.11 25.44 -14.42
N GLU A 667 39.34 25.96 -14.38
CA GLU A 667 39.64 27.32 -14.83
C GLU A 667 39.30 27.51 -16.32
N LEU A 668 39.72 26.57 -17.18
CA LEU A 668 39.45 26.60 -18.61
C LEU A 668 37.95 26.53 -18.89
N LEU A 669 37.26 25.56 -18.28
CA LEU A 669 35.83 25.35 -18.45
C LEU A 669 35.01 26.55 -17.95
N SER A 670 35.55 27.33 -17.01
CA SER A 670 34.91 28.54 -16.48
C SER A 670 35.03 29.76 -17.38
N CYS A 671 35.96 29.76 -18.34
CA CYS A 671 36.25 30.92 -19.18
C CYS A 671 35.61 30.84 -20.57
N GLU A 672 35.29 29.65 -21.06
CA GLU A 672 34.69 29.43 -22.37
C GLU A 672 33.55 28.40 -22.32
N ASP A 673 32.63 28.51 -23.28
CA ASP A 673 31.49 27.59 -23.36
C ASP A 673 31.91 26.25 -23.96
N TYR A 674 32.16 25.25 -23.10
CA TYR A 674 32.46 23.87 -23.51
C TYR A 674 31.33 22.88 -23.17
N LEU A 675 30.68 23.06 -22.02
CA LEU A 675 29.96 21.97 -21.34
C LEU A 675 28.56 21.68 -21.89
N ILE A 676 28.27 20.38 -22.02
CA ILE A 676 26.97 19.78 -22.29
C ILE A 676 26.79 18.61 -21.29
N ASN A 677 25.88 18.60 -20.33
CA ASN A 677 25.06 19.69 -19.83
C ASN A 677 25.87 20.91 -19.39
N PRO A 678 25.26 22.11 -19.42
CA PRO A 678 25.85 23.35 -18.90
C PRO A 678 26.35 23.25 -17.45
N GLY A 679 27.33 24.06 -17.05
CA GLY A 679 27.84 24.05 -15.66
C GLY A 679 26.77 24.35 -14.60
N TYR A 680 25.76 25.16 -14.94
CA TYR A 680 24.69 25.52 -14.02
C TYR A 680 23.70 24.39 -13.70
N THR A 681 23.75 23.23 -14.38
CA THR A 681 22.90 22.08 -14.01
C THR A 681 23.25 21.50 -12.65
N LEU A 682 24.41 21.86 -12.07
CA LEU A 682 24.74 21.52 -10.70
C LEU A 682 23.78 22.17 -9.67
N ILE A 683 23.19 23.33 -9.99
CA ILE A 683 22.17 23.98 -9.16
C ILE A 683 20.94 23.07 -9.03
N THR A 684 20.46 22.55 -10.16
CA THR A 684 19.24 21.73 -10.23
C THR A 684 19.46 20.30 -9.76
N GLN A 685 20.71 19.82 -9.78
CA GLN A 685 21.11 18.53 -9.23
C GLN A 685 21.03 18.50 -7.71
N SER A 686 21.28 19.64 -7.05
CA SER A 686 21.31 19.70 -5.59
C SER A 686 19.91 19.56 -4.99
N LYS A 687 19.77 18.58 -4.09
CA LYS A 687 18.50 18.31 -3.39
C LYS A 687 18.09 19.48 -2.47
N SER A 688 19.04 20.28 -1.98
CA SER A 688 18.74 21.47 -1.19
C SER A 688 18.06 22.59 -1.96
N LEU A 689 18.07 22.55 -3.30
CA LEU A 689 17.23 23.43 -4.11
C LEU A 689 15.75 23.32 -3.72
N PHE A 690 15.30 22.14 -3.30
CA PHE A 690 13.93 21.92 -2.85
C PHE A 690 13.63 22.70 -1.56
N ALA A 691 14.60 22.80 -0.65
CA ALA A 691 14.49 23.65 0.54
C ALA A 691 14.41 25.14 0.16
N VAL A 692 15.24 25.59 -0.80
CA VAL A 692 15.19 26.96 -1.31
C VAL A 692 13.83 27.27 -1.95
N VAL A 693 13.28 26.34 -2.75
CA VAL A 693 11.96 26.50 -3.36
C VAL A 693 10.86 26.64 -2.31
N HIS A 694 10.88 25.86 -1.22
CA HIS A 694 9.93 26.01 -0.12
C HIS A 694 10.09 27.31 0.66
N GLU A 695 11.32 27.78 0.89
CA GLU A 695 11.56 29.04 1.60
C GLU A 695 11.09 30.27 0.82
N LEU A 696 11.02 30.18 -0.51
CA LEU A 696 10.52 31.27 -1.38
C LEU A 696 8.98 31.38 -1.40
N ILE A 697 8.24 30.41 -0.84
CA ILE A 697 6.78 30.46 -0.73
C ILE A 697 6.37 31.64 0.18
N ASN A 698 5.33 32.38 -0.20
CA ASN A 698 4.83 33.59 0.45
C ASN A 698 5.82 34.78 0.46
N LYS A 699 6.96 34.70 -0.24
CA LYS A 699 7.94 35.80 -0.38
C LYS A 699 7.69 36.67 -1.61
N GLN A 700 6.55 36.50 -2.28
CA GLN A 700 6.19 37.18 -3.54
C GLN A 700 7.12 36.88 -4.72
N PHE A 701 7.95 35.84 -4.62
CA PHE A 701 8.78 35.36 -5.73
C PHE A 701 7.95 34.52 -6.72
N PHE A 702 7.13 33.61 -6.18
CA PHE A 702 6.22 32.78 -6.95
C PHE A 702 4.85 33.43 -7.12
N SER A 703 4.19 33.12 -8.23
CA SER A 703 2.76 33.34 -8.40
C SER A 703 1.98 32.35 -7.53
N LYS A 704 0.72 32.67 -7.23
CA LYS A 704 -0.14 31.78 -6.43
C LYS A 704 -0.26 30.36 -7.01
N GLU A 705 -0.33 30.24 -8.33
CA GLU A 705 -0.38 28.94 -9.02
C GLU A 705 0.92 28.15 -8.84
N GLU A 706 2.08 28.81 -8.90
CA GLU A 706 3.38 28.18 -8.65
C GLU A 706 3.52 27.74 -7.18
N GLU A 707 3.03 28.53 -6.21
CA GLU A 707 3.02 28.14 -4.79
C GLU A 707 2.13 26.92 -4.54
N GLU A 708 0.91 26.91 -5.11
CA GLU A 708 0.00 25.77 -5.04
C GLU A 708 0.61 24.52 -5.69
N PHE A 709 1.34 24.68 -6.81
CA PHE A 709 2.09 23.60 -7.45
C PHE A 709 3.15 23.00 -6.52
N VAL A 710 3.99 23.85 -5.91
CA VAL A 710 5.07 23.41 -5.00
C VAL A 710 4.47 22.65 -3.82
N LEU A 711 3.46 23.21 -3.15
CA LEU A 711 2.80 22.58 -2.00
C LEU A 711 2.14 21.24 -2.35
N LYS A 712 1.65 21.09 -3.58
CA LYS A 712 0.97 19.87 -4.04
C LYS A 712 1.95 18.78 -4.47
N TYR A 713 2.97 19.10 -5.25
CA TYR A 713 3.80 18.12 -5.96
C TYR A 713 5.20 17.93 -5.39
N ILE A 714 5.69 18.87 -4.57
CA ILE A 714 7.04 18.80 -4.00
C ILE A 714 6.92 18.56 -2.49
N PRO A 715 7.40 17.41 -1.95
CA PRO A 715 7.40 17.17 -0.52
C PRO A 715 8.10 18.30 0.24
N TYR A 716 7.54 18.71 1.38
CA TYR A 716 8.16 19.74 2.22
C TYR A 716 9.61 19.37 2.53
N THR A 717 10.51 20.32 2.30
CA THR A 717 11.95 20.12 2.43
C THR A 717 12.55 21.32 3.14
N CYS A 718 13.45 21.10 4.09
CA CYS A 718 14.19 22.13 4.82
C CYS A 718 15.65 21.71 5.05
N LEU A 719 16.50 22.69 5.37
CA LEU A 719 17.91 22.45 5.73
C LEU A 719 18.08 22.16 7.23
N GLU A 720 17.21 22.74 8.05
CA GLU A 720 17.14 22.52 9.48
C GLU A 720 15.71 22.10 9.84
N PRO A 721 15.51 21.11 10.75
CA PRO A 721 14.18 20.70 11.17
C PRO A 721 13.38 21.87 11.78
N ASP A 722 12.13 22.04 11.32
CA ASP A 722 11.21 23.08 11.80
C ASP A 722 9.83 22.50 12.15
N ASP A 723 8.91 23.36 12.61
CA ASP A 723 7.56 22.96 13.00
C ASP A 723 6.67 22.49 11.83
N LYS A 724 7.07 22.73 10.58
CA LYS A 724 6.33 22.30 9.37
C LYS A 724 6.76 20.92 8.91
N LEU A 725 8.00 20.52 9.21
CA LEU A 725 8.52 19.19 8.93
C LEU A 725 7.67 18.14 9.68
N SER A 726 7.25 17.11 8.96
CA SER A 726 6.57 15.96 9.55
C SER A 726 7.54 15.19 10.44
N HIS A 727 7.03 14.47 11.44
CA HIS A 727 7.85 13.50 12.20
C HIS A 727 8.21 12.28 11.34
N ASP A 728 7.48 12.09 10.24
CA ASP A 728 7.73 11.10 9.22
C ASP A 728 8.52 11.72 8.05
N PHE A 729 9.84 11.72 8.16
CA PHE A 729 10.75 12.36 7.20
C PHE A 729 11.93 11.46 6.82
N VAL A 730 12.63 11.88 5.77
CA VAL A 730 13.87 11.27 5.30
C VAL A 730 14.98 12.32 5.29
N VAL A 731 16.18 11.90 5.63
CA VAL A 731 17.40 12.70 5.52
C VAL A 731 18.13 12.28 4.25
N LYS A 732 18.54 13.26 3.44
CA LYS A 732 19.24 12.99 2.16
C LYS A 732 20.45 13.92 2.01
N PRO A 733 21.65 13.42 1.67
CA PRO A 733 22.78 14.27 1.35
C PRO A 733 22.54 15.08 0.07
N TYR A 734 22.98 16.34 0.02
CA TYR A 734 22.65 17.30 -1.05
C TYR A 734 22.90 16.78 -2.48
N LEU A 735 24.07 16.18 -2.71
CA LEU A 735 24.56 15.77 -4.03
C LEU A 735 24.72 14.25 -4.18
N SER A 736 24.22 13.48 -3.20
CA SER A 736 24.20 12.01 -3.26
C SER A 736 23.38 11.49 -4.46
N ARG A 737 23.75 10.29 -4.93
CA ARG A 737 23.12 9.57 -6.04
C ARG A 737 22.73 8.15 -5.61
N GLU A 738 21.81 7.52 -6.33
CA GLU A 738 21.40 6.11 -6.12
C GLU A 738 20.97 5.73 -4.70
N GLY A 739 20.32 6.66 -3.98
CA GLY A 739 19.88 6.41 -2.61
C GLY A 739 21.01 6.36 -1.56
N GLY A 740 22.25 6.66 -1.96
CA GLY A 740 23.40 6.71 -1.05
C GLY A 740 23.19 7.71 0.08
N GLY A 741 23.37 7.27 1.33
CA GLY A 741 23.26 8.10 2.51
C GLY A 741 21.83 8.50 2.91
N VAL A 742 20.79 7.95 2.26
CA VAL A 742 19.40 8.22 2.67
C VAL A 742 19.11 7.52 4.00
N GLN A 743 18.63 8.29 4.98
CA GLN A 743 18.26 7.78 6.29
C GLN A 743 16.79 8.11 6.60
N LEU A 744 16.13 7.22 7.37
CA LEU A 744 14.75 7.41 7.80
C LEU A 744 14.72 8.04 9.20
N SER A 745 13.66 8.80 9.50
CA SER A 745 13.54 9.44 10.80
C SER A 745 13.47 8.48 12.00
N CYS A 746 13.14 7.20 11.79
CA CYS A 746 13.17 6.17 12.83
C CYS A 746 14.57 5.62 13.15
N ASN A 747 15.59 5.90 12.35
CA ASN A 747 16.89 5.29 12.59
C ASN A 747 17.52 5.98 13.80
N ASP A 748 17.88 5.22 14.85
CA ASP A 748 18.44 5.72 16.13
C ASP A 748 19.81 6.44 15.98
N ILE A 749 20.29 6.67 14.76
CA ILE A 749 21.63 7.14 14.46
C ILE A 749 21.52 8.40 13.59
N PHE A 750 21.27 9.55 14.24
CA PHE A 750 21.61 10.86 13.65
C PHE A 750 22.98 11.37 14.13
N GLU A 751 23.62 10.64 15.05
CA GLU A 751 25.00 10.88 15.44
C GLU A 751 25.89 10.52 14.24
N ASN A 752 26.53 11.52 13.62
CA ASN A 752 27.38 11.44 12.40
C ASN A 752 26.68 11.65 11.05
N LEU A 753 25.63 12.48 10.96
CA LEU A 753 25.24 13.04 9.66
C LEU A 753 26.34 13.97 9.12
N ASP A 754 26.62 13.90 7.82
CA ASP A 754 27.37 14.97 7.13
C ASP A 754 26.63 16.31 7.31
N ASP A 755 27.35 17.42 7.39
CA ASP A 755 26.76 18.77 7.55
C ASP A 755 25.83 19.16 6.37
N ASP A 756 25.98 18.52 5.21
CA ASP A 756 25.31 18.85 3.95
C ASP A 756 24.13 17.90 3.62
N VAL A 757 23.10 17.94 4.47
CA VAL A 757 21.88 17.12 4.32
C VAL A 757 20.59 17.94 4.31
N ILE A 758 19.60 17.48 3.56
CA ILE A 758 18.22 17.98 3.65
C ILE A 758 17.36 17.08 4.51
N TYR A 759 16.34 17.67 5.12
CA TYR A 759 15.23 16.99 5.76
C TYR A 759 13.99 17.13 4.87
N GLN A 760 13.41 16.01 4.43
CA GLN A 760 12.27 16.01 3.52
C GLN A 760 11.14 15.14 4.05
N ASN A 761 9.89 15.63 4.02
CA ASN A 761 8.71 14.83 4.35
C ASN A 761 8.71 13.53 3.53
N ARG A 762 8.53 12.39 4.21
CA ARG A 762 8.57 11.10 3.54
C ARG A 762 7.35 10.93 2.65
N VAL A 763 7.58 10.42 1.44
CA VAL A 763 6.50 10.01 0.54
C VAL A 763 6.22 8.53 0.77
N ASN A 764 5.00 8.21 1.18
CA ASN A 764 4.51 6.84 1.28
C ASN A 764 4.19 6.32 -0.13
N ILE A 765 5.20 5.86 -0.84
CA ILE A 765 5.08 5.38 -2.23
C ILE A 765 4.16 4.15 -2.28
N LYS A 766 3.21 4.13 -3.22
CA LYS A 766 2.34 2.97 -3.46
C LYS A 766 3.18 1.80 -3.99
N PRO A 767 3.32 0.70 -3.24
CA PRO A 767 4.05 -0.46 -3.73
C PRO A 767 3.21 -1.26 -4.73
N LEU A 768 3.89 -1.94 -5.64
CA LEU A 768 3.28 -2.83 -6.63
C LEU A 768 3.79 -4.26 -6.42
N TYR A 769 2.89 -5.24 -6.49
CA TYR A 769 3.23 -6.65 -6.27
C TYR A 769 3.73 -7.30 -7.57
N ASN A 770 5.02 -7.64 -7.60
CA ASN A 770 5.70 -8.11 -8.80
C ASN A 770 6.33 -9.49 -8.62
N LYS A 771 6.45 -10.24 -9.72
CA LYS A 771 7.24 -11.46 -9.79
C LYS A 771 8.63 -11.14 -10.33
N ILE A 772 9.65 -11.51 -9.58
CA ILE A 772 11.06 -11.25 -9.87
C ILE A 772 11.76 -12.56 -10.17
N TYR A 773 12.75 -12.48 -11.05
CA TYR A 773 13.51 -13.62 -11.51
C TYR A 773 15.00 -13.38 -11.26
N SER A 774 15.64 -14.41 -10.75
CA SER A 774 17.08 -14.48 -10.53
C SER A 774 17.66 -15.66 -11.30
N THR A 775 18.98 -15.76 -11.34
CA THR A 775 19.70 -16.87 -11.96
C THR A 775 19.34 -18.25 -11.40
N THR A 776 18.76 -18.32 -10.19
CA THR A 776 18.48 -19.61 -9.51
C THR A 776 17.04 -19.79 -9.03
N LYS A 777 16.28 -18.69 -8.89
CA LYS A 777 14.96 -18.68 -8.27
C LYS A 777 14.07 -17.63 -8.90
N GLU A 778 12.76 -17.86 -8.84
CA GLU A 778 11.74 -16.83 -8.97
C GLU A 778 11.09 -16.61 -7.60
N PHE A 779 10.67 -15.37 -7.34
CA PHE A 779 9.96 -15.02 -6.11
C PHE A 779 9.09 -13.78 -6.33
N GLU A 780 8.00 -13.68 -5.58
CA GLU A 780 7.12 -12.51 -5.62
C GLU A 780 7.40 -11.60 -4.42
N ARG A 781 7.45 -10.29 -4.67
CA ARG A 781 7.55 -9.28 -3.62
C ARG A 781 6.91 -7.97 -4.04
N TYR A 782 6.66 -7.11 -3.07
CA TYR A 782 6.34 -5.71 -3.34
C TYR A 782 7.60 -4.95 -3.77
N GLN A 783 7.48 -4.11 -4.78
CA GLN A 783 8.51 -3.18 -5.23
C GLN A 783 7.95 -1.76 -5.31
N PHE A 784 8.84 -0.77 -5.18
CA PHE A 784 8.50 0.66 -5.16
C PHE A 784 8.86 1.27 -6.51
N PRO A 785 7.85 1.68 -7.31
CA PRO A 785 8.10 2.31 -8.59
C PRO A 785 8.62 3.74 -8.39
N VAL A 786 9.77 4.05 -9.00
CA VAL A 786 10.23 5.41 -9.25
C VAL A 786 10.19 5.65 -10.75
N ILE A 787 9.36 6.60 -11.18
CA ILE A 787 9.13 6.94 -12.58
C ILE A 787 9.97 8.17 -12.91
N GLY A 788 11.09 7.97 -13.59
CA GLY A 788 11.94 9.01 -14.12
C GLY A 788 11.37 9.60 -15.41
N VAL A 789 11.12 10.91 -15.43
CA VAL A 789 10.72 11.64 -16.64
C VAL A 789 11.94 12.35 -17.21
N TYR A 790 12.37 11.97 -18.41
CA TYR A 790 13.46 12.65 -19.09
C TYR A 790 13.07 14.06 -19.49
N ILE A 791 13.99 15.00 -19.26
CA ILE A 791 13.91 16.39 -19.69
C ILE A 791 14.99 16.62 -20.75
N THR A 792 14.60 17.19 -21.88
CA THR A 792 15.51 17.64 -22.94
C THR A 792 15.25 19.11 -23.24
N GLY A 793 16.27 19.95 -23.13
CA GLY A 793 16.12 21.39 -23.18
C GLY A 793 15.34 21.88 -21.97
N ASN A 794 14.06 22.17 -22.19
CA ASN A 794 13.12 22.73 -21.21
C ASN A 794 11.83 21.90 -21.07
N LYS A 795 11.78 20.69 -21.64
CA LYS A 795 10.53 19.94 -21.83
C LYS A 795 10.68 18.47 -21.48
N PRO A 796 9.61 17.81 -20.99
CA PRO A 796 9.60 16.38 -20.81
C PRO A 796 9.60 15.64 -22.15
N ALA A 797 10.33 14.53 -22.23
CA ALA A 797 10.68 13.87 -23.50
C ALA A 797 10.53 12.33 -23.50
N GLY A 798 10.48 11.70 -22.33
CA GLY A 798 10.38 10.24 -22.20
C GLY A 798 10.27 9.77 -20.74
N ILE A 799 10.12 8.47 -20.54
CA ILE A 799 10.01 7.80 -19.24
C ILE A 799 11.06 6.69 -19.10
N TYR A 800 11.61 6.57 -17.90
CA TYR A 800 12.39 5.44 -17.42
C TYR A 800 11.88 5.02 -16.04
N THR A 801 11.54 3.75 -15.85
CA THR A 801 10.96 3.27 -14.59
C THR A 801 11.91 2.29 -13.90
N ARG A 802 12.17 2.56 -12.62
CA ARG A 802 12.90 1.66 -11.72
C ARG A 802 11.97 1.04 -10.70
N MET A 803 12.15 -0.24 -10.47
CA MET A 803 11.42 -1.02 -9.46
C MET A 803 12.41 -1.45 -8.38
N GLY A 804 12.45 -0.68 -7.29
CA GLY A 804 13.39 -0.89 -6.19
C GLY A 804 12.75 -1.44 -4.92
N ASP A 805 13.56 -1.52 -3.88
CA ASP A 805 13.11 -1.60 -2.50
C ASP A 805 12.69 -0.21 -1.99
N PHE A 806 12.30 -0.11 -0.71
CA PHE A 806 11.72 1.11 -0.13
C PHE A 806 12.60 2.35 -0.33
N VAL A 807 13.92 2.19 -0.17
CA VAL A 807 14.92 3.12 -0.68
C VAL A 807 15.48 2.49 -1.94
N THR A 808 15.29 3.15 -3.08
CA THR A 808 15.78 2.66 -4.37
C THR A 808 17.30 2.78 -4.42
N ASP A 809 17.98 1.65 -4.60
CA ASP A 809 19.43 1.56 -4.77
C ASP A 809 19.78 1.00 -6.17
N LYS A 810 21.06 0.67 -6.37
CA LYS A 810 21.58 0.04 -7.60
C LYS A 810 20.98 -1.35 -7.93
N ASN A 811 20.27 -1.97 -6.99
CA ASN A 811 19.63 -3.27 -7.18
C ASN A 811 18.22 -3.15 -7.77
N ALA A 812 17.75 -1.93 -8.03
CA ALA A 812 16.48 -1.68 -8.67
C ALA A 812 16.46 -2.24 -10.09
N LEU A 813 15.34 -2.87 -10.45
CA LEU A 813 15.15 -3.49 -11.75
C LEU A 813 14.55 -2.47 -12.73
N TYR A 814 14.93 -2.56 -14.00
CA TYR A 814 14.25 -1.81 -15.04
C TYR A 814 12.92 -2.47 -15.40
N MET A 815 11.86 -1.67 -15.44
CA MET A 815 10.54 -2.11 -15.91
C MET A 815 10.13 -1.32 -17.15
N PRO A 816 9.91 -1.99 -18.29
CA PRO A 816 9.29 -1.39 -19.47
C PRO A 816 7.97 -0.72 -19.12
N THR A 817 7.74 0.48 -19.66
CA THR A 817 6.58 1.31 -19.32
C THR A 817 5.80 1.66 -20.57
N TYR A 818 4.48 1.49 -20.51
CA TYR A 818 3.56 1.77 -21.61
C TYR A 818 2.29 2.48 -21.17
N ILE A 819 1.60 3.13 -22.12
CA ILE A 819 0.43 3.96 -21.85
C ILE A 819 -0.84 3.31 -22.44
N ILE A 820 -1.89 3.20 -21.61
CA ILE A 820 -3.22 2.69 -21.97
C ILE A 820 -4.27 3.80 -22.11
#